data_AF-A0A2M7G4R4-F1
#
_entry.id   AF-A0A2M7G4R4-F1
#
_cell.length_a   1.000
_cell.length_b   1.000
_cell.length_c   1.000
_cell.angle_alpha   90.00
_cell.angle_beta   90.00
_cell.angle_gamma   90.00
#
_symmetry.space_group_name_H-M   'P 1'
#
loop_
_entity.id
_entity.type
_entity.pdbx_description
1 polymer ?
#
loop_
_entity_poly.entity_id
_entity_poly.type
_entity_poly.pdbx_seq_one_letter_code
_entity_poly.pdbx_strand_id
1 'polypeptide(L)'
;MSPKPPQEPETPQSTASTEPKTKVFHASPELIASVNALKISVSSRFLSGIGDSRQITITALDANGQPLDISNLPLEYHSSRPQDFQITPQGQLTALVDFGYSEIQVTLPGTSASASLLFSVTASNLGGSTFSPPLPTPTPTATPLPPPSLDAVAGTAYQIGMNVSVSGTRLDTIKKITVDGVVAPLLAQSPTSIQFQIPAGAVAGALVLQGSENNLQAQLNLSNRVWFVHDTASGNNTGASWADAFTQLQSALALAKPTDEVWLAKGSYRPSNTGDRTAHFMVPAQVRLYGGFAGSETVLASRNIAANESILSGDLNKDDVYGALPFGNPSDNSINILRHGDAALIDGVVIEGGYANTTSDLPSPRGAGLYTGNQSLTLRNTIFRNNYSVDRGGAWYKEGGNQELSLVSFLRVAGTGGGGGGIYNNAGNLNLLHVSFDTCQANGAGGGGIYNNSTAASLSISDSSFNACQANGGGGAGIRSTGGTLTLTRVNFTNNKATGAGGSAIYAPNNSSLQLTDVSASNNSHSLGTFNISSGTLTAVKLNLKDNTATSPGGGIYASSSNLNISQSSFDNNKSTSVGGGIYVTGVNTFTLANTILKNNTATSPGGGLYLSGSTQADITDCTFELNKSQSNGGGMYFTGTQLNLLRTLYQQNQATFPGGGAYINATKLNLSDSRILNNISQNIGGGMYLSAGTFMALDKLMVVGNQATLSGGGLYLAGSGSPVISRSAFANNSSAAEGGGLANNAGNLQLQQVSFSENTGTAGHAIHMGSGNLNLRNSIVWDNEANPINLQTNLLTSLYSVLRDLGSYTLQAGSTGNVATDPAFLAIADPDGADNLYFSADDGLSLTVGSAALNLDSSGTNPLTQDITGRAYSGNPDAGAYELIP
;
A
#
# COMPACT_ATOMS: atom_id res chain seq x y z
N MET A 1 -11.94 -59.75 -2.63
CA MET A 1 -12.20 -60.26 -1.27
C MET A 1 -11.10 -59.75 -0.35
N SER A 2 -11.36 -59.67 0.96
CA SER A 2 -10.43 -59.18 2.02
C SER A 2 -10.24 -57.64 2.06
N PRO A 3 -10.07 -57.02 3.26
CA PRO A 3 -11.09 -56.08 3.73
C PRO A 3 -10.64 -54.67 4.17
N LYS A 4 -11.66 -53.87 4.56
CA LYS A 4 -11.72 -52.44 4.88
C LYS A 4 -11.21 -52.09 6.31
N PRO A 5 -10.50 -50.96 6.53
CA PRO A 5 -10.32 -50.30 7.84
C PRO A 5 -11.46 -49.28 8.16
N PRO A 6 -11.71 -48.93 9.43
CA PRO A 6 -12.97 -48.32 9.88
C PRO A 6 -13.18 -46.84 9.50
N GLN A 7 -14.44 -46.39 9.61
CA GLN A 7 -14.87 -45.00 9.46
C GLN A 7 -14.70 -44.22 10.78
N GLU A 8 -14.24 -42.97 10.69
CA GLU A 8 -14.61 -41.91 11.64
C GLU A 8 -15.83 -41.14 11.11
N PRO A 9 -16.73 -40.63 11.98
CA PRO A 9 -17.89 -39.85 11.58
C PRO A 9 -17.64 -38.34 11.53
N GLU A 10 -18.55 -37.62 10.87
CA GLU A 10 -18.44 -36.21 10.49
C GLU A 10 -18.53 -35.20 11.65
N THR A 11 -18.01 -34.01 11.41
CA THR A 11 -18.16 -32.78 12.21
C THR A 11 -19.57 -32.19 12.13
N PRO A 12 -19.89 -31.27 13.06
CA PRO A 12 -20.69 -30.10 12.71
C PRO A 12 -19.98 -28.77 13.03
N GLN A 13 -19.77 -27.98 11.96
CA GLN A 13 -19.72 -26.50 11.87
C GLN A 13 -19.22 -25.67 13.07
N SER A 14 -18.13 -24.92 12.86
CA SER A 14 -17.78 -23.74 13.66
C SER A 14 -18.48 -22.47 13.14
N THR A 15 -19.10 -21.73 14.04
CA THR A 15 -19.62 -20.37 13.79
C THR A 15 -18.62 -19.29 14.21
N ALA A 16 -18.83 -18.09 13.66
CA ALA A 16 -17.93 -16.95 13.62
C ALA A 16 -17.24 -16.48 14.92
N SER A 17 -15.96 -16.12 14.77
CA SER A 17 -15.24 -14.95 15.35
C SER A 17 -15.55 -14.43 16.76
N THR A 18 -14.48 -14.14 17.53
CA THR A 18 -14.02 -12.73 17.72
C THR A 18 -12.65 -12.67 18.41
N GLU A 19 -11.69 -11.97 17.80
CA GLU A 19 -10.55 -11.39 18.51
C GLU A 19 -10.95 -10.09 19.25
N PRO A 20 -10.24 -9.70 20.32
CA PRO A 20 -10.47 -8.41 20.98
C PRO A 20 -10.14 -7.23 20.05
N LYS A 21 -11.11 -6.35 19.83
CA LYS A 21 -10.93 -5.13 19.03
C LYS A 21 -10.34 -4.00 19.88
N THR A 22 -9.08 -3.65 19.65
CA THR A 22 -8.54 -2.35 20.09
C THR A 22 -8.91 -1.28 19.08
N LYS A 23 -9.62 -0.23 19.50
CA LYS A 23 -10.09 0.85 18.62
C LYS A 23 -9.61 2.20 19.15
N VAL A 24 -8.58 2.76 18.52
CA VAL A 24 -8.05 4.09 18.83
C VAL A 24 -8.70 5.11 17.91
N PHE A 25 -9.20 6.21 18.47
CA PHE A 25 -9.67 7.38 17.73
C PHE A 25 -8.76 8.57 18.05
N HIS A 26 -8.38 9.32 17.02
CA HIS A 26 -7.78 10.65 17.19
C HIS A 26 -8.87 11.72 17.10
N ALA A 27 -8.82 12.71 17.99
CA ALA A 27 -9.61 13.94 17.92
C ALA A 27 -8.66 15.16 17.99
N SER A 28 -9.08 16.27 17.40
CA SER A 28 -8.30 17.51 17.26
C SER A 28 -8.14 18.29 18.58
N PRO A 29 -7.12 19.16 18.70
CA PRO A 29 -6.80 19.83 19.96
C PRO A 29 -7.61 21.12 20.18
N GLU A 30 -8.71 21.06 20.94
CA GLU A 30 -9.29 22.22 21.64
C GLU A 30 -10.31 21.83 22.75
N LEU A 31 -10.11 22.34 23.98
CA LEU A 31 -11.00 22.46 25.17
C LEU A 31 -12.07 21.36 25.45
N ILE A 32 -11.97 20.48 26.46
CA ILE A 32 -11.84 20.66 27.94
C ILE A 32 -13.00 21.41 28.62
N ALA A 33 -13.84 20.65 29.36
CA ALA A 33 -14.53 21.09 30.58
C ALA A 33 -14.88 19.87 31.47
N SER A 34 -14.46 19.90 32.76
CA SER A 34 -14.82 18.97 33.86
C SER A 34 -14.90 17.45 33.54
N VAL A 35 -13.80 16.72 33.78
CA VAL A 35 -13.78 15.23 33.80
C VAL A 35 -14.34 14.72 35.14
N ASN A 36 -15.22 13.71 35.12
CA ASN A 36 -15.60 12.92 36.30
C ASN A 36 -16.24 11.56 35.91
N ALA A 37 -15.45 10.64 35.33
CA ALA A 37 -15.84 9.24 35.17
C ALA A 37 -14.63 8.30 35.03
N LEU A 38 -14.70 7.10 35.61
CA LEU A 38 -13.68 6.04 35.53
C LEU A 38 -14.29 4.76 34.92
N LYS A 39 -13.53 4.00 34.11
CA LYS A 39 -13.94 2.74 33.45
C LYS A 39 -12.95 1.60 33.67
N ILE A 40 -13.45 0.35 33.70
CA ILE A 40 -12.70 -0.88 34.04
C ILE A 40 -13.18 -2.08 33.17
N SER A 41 -12.25 -2.93 32.67
CA SER A 41 -12.47 -4.18 31.88
C SER A 41 -11.33 -5.22 32.09
N VAL A 42 -11.53 -6.53 31.80
CA VAL A 42 -10.71 -7.69 32.34
C VAL A 42 -10.52 -8.88 31.34
N SER A 43 -9.33 -9.54 31.23
CA SER A 43 -9.09 -10.86 30.55
C SER A 43 -7.64 -11.45 30.60
N SER A 44 -7.40 -12.78 30.69
CA SER A 44 -6.08 -13.47 30.56
C SER A 44 -6.17 -15.03 30.48
N ARG A 45 -5.02 -15.76 30.51
CA ARG A 45 -4.91 -17.24 30.57
C ARG A 45 -3.90 -17.76 31.64
N PHE A 46 -4.38 -18.69 32.47
CA PHE A 46 -3.69 -19.74 33.26
C PHE A 46 -2.47 -19.45 34.16
N LEU A 47 -2.68 -19.63 35.47
CA LEU A 47 -1.73 -20.11 36.47
C LEU A 47 -2.35 -21.36 37.16
N SER A 48 -1.54 -22.34 37.56
CA SER A 48 -2.02 -23.59 38.18
C SER A 48 -1.78 -23.64 39.70
N GLY A 49 -2.86 -23.87 40.47
CA GLY A 49 -2.83 -24.02 41.93
C GLY A 49 -4.25 -23.97 42.50
N ILE A 50 -4.53 -24.78 43.54
CA ILE A 50 -5.88 -25.00 44.08
C ILE A 50 -6.07 -24.15 45.36
N GLY A 51 -7.22 -23.48 45.54
CA GLY A 51 -7.73 -23.25 46.91
C GLY A 51 -8.55 -21.97 47.21
N ASP A 52 -7.92 -20.79 47.16
CA ASP A 52 -8.30 -19.68 48.04
C ASP A 52 -8.85 -18.41 47.34
N SER A 53 -10.07 -17.98 47.68
CA SER A 53 -10.60 -16.66 47.29
C SER A 53 -9.84 -15.51 47.98
N ARG A 54 -9.63 -14.38 47.28
CA ARG A 54 -8.95 -13.19 47.84
C ARG A 54 -9.77 -11.92 47.66
N GLN A 55 -9.72 -11.05 48.67
CA GLN A 55 -10.25 -9.69 48.58
C GLN A 55 -9.13 -8.74 48.15
N ILE A 56 -9.42 -7.85 47.19
CA ILE A 56 -8.51 -6.83 46.69
C ILE A 56 -9.06 -5.45 47.06
N THR A 57 -8.22 -4.61 47.68
CA THR A 57 -8.53 -3.22 48.01
C THR A 57 -7.63 -2.27 47.24
N ILE A 58 -8.22 -1.27 46.60
CA ILE A 58 -7.52 -0.22 45.85
C ILE A 58 -7.78 1.13 46.55
N THR A 59 -6.69 1.82 46.90
CA THR A 59 -6.73 3.18 47.47
C THR A 59 -5.98 4.13 46.54
N ALA A 60 -6.63 5.23 46.16
CA ALA A 60 -5.97 6.34 45.46
C ALA A 60 -5.19 7.19 46.48
N LEU A 61 -3.94 7.53 46.18
CA LEU A 61 -3.11 8.39 47.03
C LEU A 61 -2.76 9.69 46.31
N ASP A 62 -2.64 10.77 47.07
CA ASP A 62 -2.12 12.05 46.59
C ASP A 62 -0.59 11.98 46.33
N ALA A 63 -0.02 13.08 45.84
CA ALA A 63 1.42 13.18 45.56
C ALA A 63 2.33 13.05 46.81
N ASN A 64 1.75 13.08 48.01
CA ASN A 64 2.43 12.89 49.30
C ASN A 64 2.14 11.51 49.94
N GLY A 65 1.42 10.63 49.23
CA GLY A 65 1.06 9.29 49.70
C GLY A 65 -0.12 9.24 50.68
N GLN A 66 -0.92 10.30 50.80
CA GLN A 66 -2.13 10.31 51.65
C GLN A 66 -3.39 9.88 50.88
N PRO A 67 -4.34 9.14 51.49
CA PRO A 67 -5.55 8.70 50.80
C PRO A 67 -6.43 9.85 50.27
N LEU A 68 -6.85 9.73 49.01
CA LEU A 68 -7.80 10.62 48.34
C LEU A 68 -9.22 10.05 48.47
N ASP A 69 -10.16 10.87 48.96
CA ASP A 69 -11.58 10.50 49.00
C ASP A 69 -12.21 10.56 47.60
N ILE A 70 -12.57 9.38 47.08
CA ILE A 70 -13.21 9.19 45.77
C ILE A 70 -14.69 8.79 45.87
N SER A 71 -15.31 8.93 47.05
CA SER A 71 -16.70 8.48 47.32
C SER A 71 -17.77 9.05 46.39
N ASN A 72 -17.52 10.22 45.80
CA ASN A 72 -18.46 10.94 44.93
C ASN A 72 -18.14 10.84 43.42
N LEU A 73 -17.20 9.99 43.00
CA LEU A 73 -16.88 9.80 41.58
C LEU A 73 -17.87 8.84 40.89
N PRO A 74 -18.45 9.21 39.73
CA PRO A 74 -19.23 8.29 38.91
C PRO A 74 -18.37 7.14 38.37
N LEU A 75 -18.71 5.90 38.72
CA LEU A 75 -18.08 4.67 38.21
C LEU A 75 -19.00 4.01 37.17
N GLU A 76 -18.51 3.82 35.94
CA GLU A 76 -19.19 2.98 34.94
C GLU A 76 -18.56 1.58 34.90
N TYR A 77 -19.28 0.60 35.45
CA TYR A 77 -18.87 -0.80 35.46
C TYR A 77 -19.20 -1.50 34.14
N HIS A 78 -18.18 -2.04 33.45
CA HIS A 78 -18.34 -2.94 32.30
C HIS A 78 -17.94 -4.37 32.68
N SER A 79 -18.70 -4.96 33.61
CA SER A 79 -18.54 -6.33 34.12
C SER A 79 -19.81 -7.15 33.89
N SER A 80 -19.67 -8.46 33.65
CA SER A 80 -20.79 -9.41 33.59
C SER A 80 -21.44 -9.70 34.96
N ARG A 81 -20.83 -9.25 36.06
CA ARG A 81 -21.40 -9.22 37.41
C ARG A 81 -21.09 -7.88 38.10
N PRO A 82 -22.08 -6.97 38.21
CA PRO A 82 -21.87 -5.66 38.84
C PRO A 82 -21.90 -5.65 40.39
N GLN A 83 -22.25 -6.76 41.04
CA GLN A 83 -22.50 -6.82 42.49
C GLN A 83 -21.23 -6.99 43.34
N ASP A 84 -20.10 -7.31 42.72
CA ASP A 84 -18.89 -7.75 43.42
C ASP A 84 -17.91 -6.60 43.78
N PHE A 85 -18.31 -5.34 43.50
CA PHE A 85 -17.54 -4.12 43.79
C PHE A 85 -18.27 -3.23 44.79
N GLN A 86 -17.59 -2.80 45.86
CA GLN A 86 -18.12 -1.83 46.82
C GLN A 86 -17.13 -0.71 47.12
N ILE A 87 -17.65 0.52 47.18
CA ILE A 87 -16.92 1.68 47.72
C ILE A 87 -17.17 1.72 49.24
N THR A 88 -16.08 1.74 50.03
CA THR A 88 -16.19 1.88 51.48
C THR A 88 -16.56 3.32 51.88
N PRO A 89 -17.11 3.57 53.08
CA PRO A 89 -17.35 4.92 53.58
C PRO A 89 -16.09 5.80 53.71
N GLN A 90 -14.89 5.24 53.54
CA GLN A 90 -13.61 5.95 53.48
C GLN A 90 -13.07 6.17 52.05
N GLY A 91 -13.89 5.94 51.01
CA GLY A 91 -13.50 6.19 49.63
C GLY A 91 -12.54 5.14 49.05
N GLN A 92 -12.59 3.88 49.47
CA GLN A 92 -11.75 2.81 48.89
C GLN A 92 -12.60 1.88 48.01
N LEU A 93 -12.07 1.46 46.86
CA LEU A 93 -12.73 0.47 46.01
C LEU A 93 -12.28 -0.93 46.43
N THR A 94 -13.24 -1.79 46.77
CA THR A 94 -12.99 -3.18 47.17
C THR A 94 -13.69 -4.15 46.21
N ALA A 95 -13.03 -5.27 45.92
CA ALA A 95 -13.56 -6.33 45.06
C ALA A 95 -13.28 -7.72 45.64
N LEU A 96 -14.24 -8.64 45.50
CA LEU A 96 -14.06 -10.08 45.75
C LEU A 96 -13.71 -10.76 44.42
N VAL A 97 -12.61 -11.51 44.38
CA VAL A 97 -12.14 -12.17 43.17
C VAL A 97 -11.87 -13.66 43.42
N ASP A 98 -12.68 -14.50 42.77
CA ASP A 98 -12.47 -15.95 42.71
C ASP A 98 -11.54 -16.34 41.55
N PHE A 99 -10.84 -17.47 41.70
CA PHE A 99 -9.92 -18.00 40.69
C PHE A 99 -10.65 -18.30 39.36
N GLY A 100 -10.34 -17.53 38.33
CA GLY A 100 -10.93 -17.68 36.99
C GLY A 100 -10.86 -16.42 36.11
N TYR A 101 -10.57 -15.26 36.67
CA TYR A 101 -10.42 -13.98 35.96
C TYR A 101 -9.11 -13.25 36.32
N SER A 102 -8.90 -12.07 35.72
CA SER A 102 -7.65 -11.84 35.00
C SER A 102 -7.24 -10.36 34.83
N GLU A 103 -6.32 -9.91 35.67
CA GLU A 103 -5.69 -8.58 35.68
C GLU A 103 -6.64 -7.40 36.03
N ILE A 104 -6.06 -6.37 36.66
CA ILE A 104 -6.67 -5.08 36.96
C ILE A 104 -5.66 -4.02 36.51
N GLN A 105 -6.02 -3.17 35.56
CA GLN A 105 -5.25 -1.96 35.21
C GLN A 105 -6.08 -0.69 35.42
N VAL A 106 -5.38 0.42 35.66
CA VAL A 106 -5.94 1.75 35.94
C VAL A 106 -5.24 2.77 35.05
N THR A 107 -6.01 3.51 34.23
CA THR A 107 -5.48 4.54 33.33
C THR A 107 -6.36 5.79 33.39
N LEU A 108 -5.73 6.96 33.54
CA LEU A 108 -6.40 8.27 33.59
C LEU A 108 -6.19 9.03 32.27
N PRO A 109 -7.22 9.67 31.69
CA PRO A 109 -7.04 10.55 30.54
C PRO A 109 -6.75 12.00 30.97
N GLY A 110 -5.60 12.53 30.51
CA GLY A 110 -5.40 13.96 30.25
C GLY A 110 -5.26 14.91 31.45
N THR A 111 -4.03 15.10 31.93
CA THR A 111 -3.56 16.40 32.46
C THR A 111 -2.14 16.68 31.99
N SER A 112 -1.82 17.95 31.70
CA SER A 112 -0.47 18.43 31.40
C SER A 112 0.21 19.02 32.65
N ALA A 113 0.01 18.37 33.80
CA ALA A 113 0.66 18.70 35.06
C ALA A 113 1.15 17.41 35.72
N SER A 114 2.44 17.34 36.05
CA SER A 114 3.08 16.14 36.60
C SER A 114 2.67 15.89 38.05
N ALA A 115 1.53 15.23 38.25
CA ALA A 115 1.12 14.66 39.53
C ALA A 115 0.92 13.15 39.37
N SER A 116 1.91 12.36 39.79
CA SER A 116 1.80 10.90 39.83
C SER A 116 0.85 10.50 40.96
N LEU A 117 -0.38 10.07 40.63
CA LEU A 117 -1.20 9.33 41.60
C LEU A 117 -0.57 7.95 41.82
N LEU A 118 -0.22 7.67 43.07
CA LEU A 118 0.16 6.33 43.49
C LEU A 118 -1.09 5.54 43.91
N PHE A 119 -1.10 4.25 43.60
CA PHE A 119 -2.13 3.33 44.05
C PHE A 119 -1.47 2.26 44.91
N SER A 120 -1.98 2.05 46.13
CA SER A 120 -1.62 0.89 46.94
C SER A 120 -2.64 -0.22 46.73
N VAL A 121 -2.18 -1.40 46.34
CA VAL A 121 -3.00 -2.62 46.23
C VAL A 121 -2.58 -3.58 47.33
N THR A 122 -3.52 -3.91 48.22
CA THR A 122 -3.33 -4.92 49.26
C THR A 122 -4.31 -6.08 49.05
N ALA A 123 -3.79 -7.29 49.22
CA ALA A 123 -4.56 -8.54 49.16
C ALA A 123 -4.35 -9.33 50.45
N SER A 124 -5.45 -9.73 51.10
CA SER A 124 -5.44 -10.51 52.34
C SER A 124 -6.12 -11.86 52.14
N ASN A 125 -5.55 -12.92 52.73
CA ASN A 125 -6.16 -14.25 52.75
C ASN A 125 -7.23 -14.30 53.86
N LEU A 126 -8.43 -14.80 53.54
CA LEU A 126 -9.48 -15.08 54.52
C LEU A 126 -9.26 -16.45 55.18
N GLY A 127 -8.47 -16.48 56.26
CA GLY A 127 -8.18 -17.71 57.00
C GLY A 127 -9.36 -18.19 57.87
N GLY A 128 -9.85 -19.41 57.62
CA GLY A 128 -10.81 -20.12 58.47
C GLY A 128 -10.14 -20.85 59.64
N SER A 129 -10.75 -20.82 60.82
CA SER A 129 -10.17 -21.27 62.09
C SER A 129 -10.78 -22.56 62.67
N THR A 130 -10.05 -23.17 63.63
CA THR A 130 -10.42 -24.09 64.76
C THR A 130 -9.30 -25.16 64.90
N PHE A 131 -8.87 -25.68 66.07
CA PHE A 131 -9.38 -25.78 67.45
C PHE A 131 -8.25 -25.54 68.51
N SER A 132 -8.58 -25.61 69.81
CA SER A 132 -7.67 -25.52 70.99
C SER A 132 -8.25 -26.38 72.15
N PRO A 133 -7.61 -26.61 73.33
CA PRO A 133 -6.26 -26.23 73.82
C PRO A 133 -5.37 -27.50 74.06
N PRO A 134 -4.51 -27.75 75.10
CA PRO A 134 -4.45 -27.27 76.51
C PRO A 134 -3.11 -26.58 76.91
N LEU A 135 -2.75 -26.62 78.20
CA LEU A 135 -1.59 -26.02 78.92
C LEU A 135 -0.87 -27.12 79.78
N PRO A 136 0.27 -26.89 80.49
CA PRO A 136 1.03 -25.65 80.77
C PRO A 136 2.60 -25.69 80.65
N THR A 137 3.21 -24.52 80.90
CA THR A 137 4.62 -24.04 81.08
C THR A 137 5.62 -24.91 81.90
N PRO A 138 6.97 -24.83 81.70
CA PRO A 138 7.79 -23.64 82.08
C PRO A 138 9.02 -23.19 81.22
N THR A 139 9.35 -21.91 81.48
CA THR A 139 10.54 -21.02 81.33
C THR A 139 11.97 -21.62 81.25
N PRO A 140 13.01 -20.84 80.86
CA PRO A 140 13.32 -20.23 79.56
C PRO A 140 14.68 -20.67 78.97
N THR A 141 14.91 -20.45 77.67
CA THR A 141 16.26 -20.50 77.07
C THR A 141 16.44 -19.42 76.02
N ALA A 142 17.69 -19.01 75.80
CA ALA A 142 18.09 -17.82 75.06
C ALA A 142 17.34 -17.59 73.73
N THR A 143 16.97 -16.34 73.47
CA THR A 143 16.51 -15.89 72.15
C THR A 143 17.52 -16.31 71.07
N PRO A 144 17.11 -17.02 70.01
CA PRO A 144 17.98 -17.31 68.89
C PRO A 144 18.53 -16.00 68.31
N LEU A 145 19.78 -16.02 67.85
CA LEU A 145 20.31 -14.96 66.99
C LEU A 145 19.37 -14.79 65.79
N PRO A 146 19.14 -13.54 65.32
CA PRO A 146 18.29 -13.32 64.14
C PRO A 146 18.79 -14.17 62.96
N PRO A 147 17.88 -14.66 62.09
CA PRO A 147 18.29 -15.39 60.89
C PRO A 147 19.14 -14.48 60.00
N PRO A 148 20.06 -15.04 59.20
CA PRO A 148 20.84 -14.25 58.25
C PRO A 148 19.91 -13.49 57.28
N SER A 149 20.32 -12.29 56.88
CA SER A 149 19.53 -11.39 56.03
C SER A 149 20.41 -10.74 54.95
N LEU A 150 19.78 -10.30 53.86
CA LEU A 150 20.43 -9.60 52.77
C LEU A 150 19.79 -8.21 52.60
N ASP A 151 20.61 -7.18 52.43
CA ASP A 151 20.12 -5.86 52.02
C ASP A 151 19.81 -5.86 50.51
N ALA A 152 19.15 -4.83 50.00
CA ALA A 152 18.98 -4.68 48.56
C ALA A 152 20.34 -4.63 47.84
N VAL A 153 20.51 -5.44 46.80
CA VAL A 153 21.77 -5.53 46.04
C VAL A 153 22.05 -4.18 45.36
N ALA A 154 23.10 -3.50 45.80
CA ALA A 154 23.34 -2.09 45.49
C ALA A 154 23.93 -1.89 44.07
N GLY A 155 23.06 -1.78 43.07
CA GLY A 155 23.43 -1.48 41.68
C GLY A 155 22.37 -1.92 40.68
N THR A 156 22.18 -1.15 39.61
CA THR A 156 21.14 -1.42 38.60
C THR A 156 21.62 -2.25 37.41
N ALA A 157 22.94 -2.41 37.23
CA ALA A 157 23.55 -3.17 36.14
C ALA A 157 24.93 -3.74 36.55
N TYR A 158 25.15 -5.03 36.29
CA TYR A 158 26.43 -5.72 36.51
C TYR A 158 26.86 -6.48 35.25
N GLN A 159 28.14 -6.84 35.14
CA GLN A 159 28.69 -7.61 34.01
C GLN A 159 29.40 -8.87 34.49
N ILE A 160 29.50 -9.87 33.61
CA ILE A 160 30.30 -11.08 33.85
C ILE A 160 31.75 -10.66 34.16
N GLY A 161 32.34 -11.22 35.22
CA GLY A 161 33.68 -10.84 35.67
C GLY A 161 33.75 -9.58 36.56
N MET A 162 32.65 -8.82 36.75
CA MET A 162 32.63 -7.76 37.75
C MET A 162 32.65 -8.34 39.17
N ASN A 163 33.37 -7.66 40.06
CA ASN A 163 33.32 -7.91 41.49
C ASN A 163 32.09 -7.21 42.07
N VAL A 164 31.18 -7.98 42.65
CA VAL A 164 29.95 -7.49 43.30
C VAL A 164 30.10 -7.61 44.80
N SER A 165 29.71 -6.55 45.50
CA SER A 165 29.60 -6.52 46.96
C SER A 165 28.13 -6.52 47.34
N VAL A 166 27.74 -7.40 48.26
CA VAL A 166 26.42 -7.40 48.90
C VAL A 166 26.58 -7.24 50.41
N SER A 167 25.69 -6.49 51.03
CA SER A 167 25.65 -6.29 52.49
C SER A 167 24.42 -6.98 53.10
N GLY A 168 24.46 -7.19 54.41
CA GLY A 168 23.40 -7.85 55.15
C GLY A 168 23.83 -8.21 56.57
N THR A 169 23.24 -9.26 57.14
CA THR A 169 23.59 -9.74 58.49
C THR A 169 23.83 -11.25 58.53
N ARG A 170 24.77 -11.68 59.39
CA ARG A 170 25.26 -13.07 59.54
C ARG A 170 25.68 -13.72 58.22
N LEU A 171 26.24 -12.93 57.31
CA LEU A 171 26.68 -13.39 55.98
C LEU A 171 27.92 -14.30 56.03
N ASP A 172 28.61 -14.38 57.17
CA ASP A 172 29.67 -15.35 57.48
C ASP A 172 29.17 -16.81 57.51
N THR A 173 27.86 -17.03 57.63
CA THR A 173 27.23 -18.36 57.59
C THR A 173 27.06 -18.93 56.18
N ILE A 174 27.26 -18.12 55.13
CA ILE A 174 27.11 -18.53 53.72
C ILE A 174 28.27 -19.44 53.31
N LYS A 175 27.95 -20.60 52.73
CA LYS A 175 28.90 -21.63 52.28
C LYS A 175 29.10 -21.67 50.77
N LYS A 176 28.11 -21.20 50.00
CA LYS A 176 28.13 -21.23 48.54
C LYS A 176 27.32 -20.07 47.97
N ILE A 177 27.81 -19.48 46.89
CA ILE A 177 27.15 -18.41 46.15
C ILE A 177 26.84 -18.93 44.75
N THR A 178 25.63 -18.70 44.26
CA THR A 178 25.29 -18.94 42.85
C THR A 178 24.56 -17.76 42.26
N VAL A 179 24.92 -17.37 41.03
CA VAL A 179 24.13 -16.45 40.20
C VAL A 179 23.53 -17.29 39.07
N ASP A 180 22.20 -17.33 38.97
CA ASP A 180 21.50 -18.16 37.98
C ASP A 180 21.93 -19.65 38.04
N GLY A 181 22.08 -20.18 39.26
CA GLY A 181 22.54 -21.55 39.50
C GLY A 181 24.05 -21.81 39.28
N VAL A 182 24.76 -20.91 38.58
CA VAL A 182 26.22 -21.02 38.35
C VAL A 182 26.99 -20.55 39.58
N VAL A 183 27.98 -21.34 40.03
CA VAL A 183 28.75 -21.05 41.25
C VAL A 183 29.65 -19.82 41.05
N ALA A 184 29.48 -18.81 41.91
CA ALA A 184 30.25 -17.58 41.87
C ALA A 184 31.53 -17.69 42.73
N PRO A 185 32.71 -17.26 42.23
CA PRO A 185 33.93 -17.18 43.03
C PRO A 185 33.77 -16.20 44.20
N LEU A 186 33.95 -16.69 45.43
CA LEU A 186 34.03 -15.85 46.62
C LEU A 186 35.38 -15.11 46.64
N LEU A 187 35.34 -13.79 46.83
CA LEU A 187 36.52 -12.92 46.91
C LEU A 187 36.83 -12.50 48.34
N ALA A 188 35.80 -12.15 49.12
CA ALA A 188 35.90 -11.82 50.54
C ALA A 188 34.57 -12.06 51.27
N GLN A 189 34.62 -12.37 52.56
CA GLN A 189 33.43 -12.64 53.38
C GLN A 189 33.62 -12.10 54.81
N SER A 190 32.57 -11.52 55.35
CA SER A 190 32.46 -11.07 56.74
C SER A 190 31.02 -11.24 57.24
N PRO A 191 30.74 -11.05 58.55
CA PRO A 191 29.37 -11.14 59.06
C PRO A 191 28.37 -10.15 58.45
N THR A 192 28.84 -9.07 57.80
CA THR A 192 28.01 -8.00 57.24
C THR A 192 28.18 -7.77 55.74
N SER A 193 29.14 -8.44 55.09
CA SER A 193 29.36 -8.28 53.64
C SER A 193 29.98 -9.52 52.99
N ILE A 194 29.55 -9.79 51.75
CA ILE A 194 30.15 -10.76 50.86
C ILE A 194 30.59 -10.03 49.59
N GLN A 195 31.82 -10.27 49.15
CA GLN A 195 32.29 -9.92 47.81
C GLN A 195 32.50 -11.19 46.99
N PHE A 196 31.97 -11.19 45.77
CA PHE A 196 32.09 -12.29 44.83
C PHE A 196 32.23 -11.77 43.40
N GLN A 197 32.80 -12.57 42.50
CA GLN A 197 32.85 -12.23 41.08
C GLN A 197 31.63 -12.82 40.37
N ILE A 198 31.00 -12.07 39.43
CA ILE A 198 29.95 -12.65 38.58
C ILE A 198 30.57 -13.77 37.73
N PRO A 199 30.13 -15.04 37.87
CA PRO A 199 30.78 -16.16 37.22
C PRO A 199 30.55 -16.15 35.70
N ALA A 200 31.56 -16.64 34.97
CA ALA A 200 31.39 -16.96 33.56
C ALA A 200 30.23 -17.96 33.40
N GLY A 201 29.25 -17.61 32.57
CA GLY A 201 28.06 -18.44 32.34
C GLY A 201 26.79 -17.98 33.06
N ALA A 202 26.82 -17.00 33.98
CA ALA A 202 25.60 -16.40 34.53
C ALA A 202 24.78 -15.63 33.45
N VAL A 203 23.49 -15.40 33.74
CA VAL A 203 22.62 -14.40 33.08
C VAL A 203 22.02 -13.46 34.14
N ALA A 204 21.03 -12.64 33.79
CA ALA A 204 20.18 -11.99 34.79
C ALA A 204 19.29 -13.04 35.48
N GLY A 205 19.39 -13.17 36.80
CA GLY A 205 18.70 -14.24 37.52
C GLY A 205 18.82 -14.12 39.05
N ALA A 206 18.42 -15.17 39.75
CA ALA A 206 18.51 -15.22 41.21
C ALA A 206 19.98 -15.34 41.65
N LEU A 207 20.45 -14.33 42.40
CA LEU A 207 21.57 -14.46 43.31
C LEU A 207 21.07 -15.29 44.51
N VAL A 208 21.63 -16.47 44.70
CA VAL A 208 21.33 -17.34 45.85
C VAL A 208 22.59 -17.50 46.70
N LEU A 209 22.48 -17.12 47.97
CA LEU A 209 23.51 -17.27 48.98
C LEU A 209 23.10 -18.43 49.88
N GLN A 210 23.76 -19.58 49.73
CA GLN A 210 23.40 -20.82 50.42
C GLN A 210 24.17 -20.93 51.74
N GLY A 211 23.49 -20.78 52.87
CA GLY A 211 24.06 -20.89 54.22
C GLY A 211 23.81 -22.25 54.88
N SER A 212 24.41 -22.45 56.06
CA SER A 212 24.20 -23.67 56.86
C SER A 212 22.83 -23.74 57.56
N GLU A 213 22.15 -22.59 57.72
CA GLU A 213 20.85 -22.48 58.40
C GLU A 213 19.69 -22.22 57.43
N ASN A 214 19.91 -21.41 56.39
CA ASN A 214 18.92 -21.05 55.35
C ASN A 214 19.62 -20.55 54.07
N ASN A 215 18.88 -20.51 52.95
CA ASN A 215 19.31 -19.84 51.71
C ASN A 215 18.72 -18.43 51.65
N LEU A 216 19.53 -17.42 51.33
CA LEU A 216 19.07 -16.06 51.00
C LEU A 216 18.99 -15.90 49.48
N GLN A 217 18.05 -15.09 49.01
CA GLN A 217 17.85 -14.82 47.58
C GLN A 217 17.65 -13.33 47.30
N ALA A 218 18.23 -12.86 46.20
CA ALA A 218 17.92 -11.57 45.57
C ALA A 218 17.98 -11.72 44.04
N GLN A 219 17.46 -10.73 43.31
CA GLN A 219 17.59 -10.68 41.86
C GLN A 219 18.80 -9.82 41.47
N LEU A 220 19.57 -10.28 40.47
CA LEU A 220 20.74 -9.57 39.97
C LEU A 220 20.57 -9.26 38.48
N ASN A 221 20.54 -7.98 38.13
CA ASN A 221 20.39 -7.52 36.75
C ASN A 221 21.76 -7.44 36.08
N LEU A 222 22.04 -8.35 35.14
CA LEU A 222 23.20 -8.22 34.26
C LEU A 222 22.87 -7.31 33.08
N SER A 223 23.78 -6.41 32.72
CA SER A 223 23.72 -5.67 31.45
C SER A 223 24.19 -6.54 30.29
N ASN A 224 23.60 -6.33 29.11
CA ASN A 224 24.01 -6.92 27.83
C ASN A 224 25.53 -6.97 27.69
N ARG A 225 26.08 -8.12 27.28
CA ARG A 225 27.52 -8.24 26.99
C ARG A 225 27.78 -7.87 25.53
N VAL A 226 28.85 -7.12 25.30
CA VAL A 226 29.42 -6.91 23.95
C VAL A 226 30.48 -7.97 23.70
N TRP A 227 30.39 -8.64 22.56
CA TRP A 227 31.37 -9.60 22.06
C TRP A 227 32.07 -9.04 20.82
N PHE A 228 33.38 -8.86 20.90
CA PHE A 228 34.18 -8.27 19.82
C PHE A 228 34.71 -9.35 18.86
N VAL A 229 34.60 -9.11 17.56
CA VAL A 229 35.02 -10.04 16.50
C VAL A 229 35.85 -9.30 15.44
N HIS A 230 37.06 -9.78 15.19
CA HIS A 230 37.98 -9.23 14.19
C HIS A 230 38.87 -10.35 13.65
N ASP A 231 38.75 -10.61 12.35
CA ASP A 231 39.40 -11.72 11.62
C ASP A 231 40.94 -11.73 11.67
N THR A 232 41.58 -10.60 11.98
CA THR A 232 43.05 -10.47 12.10
C THR A 232 43.53 -10.14 13.52
N ALA A 233 42.67 -10.21 14.54
CA ALA A 233 43.07 -10.01 15.94
C ALA A 233 44.13 -11.04 16.40
N SER A 234 45.06 -10.58 17.23
CA SER A 234 46.23 -11.37 17.69
C SER A 234 46.34 -11.54 19.21
N GLY A 235 45.38 -11.03 19.98
CA GLY A 235 45.31 -11.22 21.43
C GLY A 235 44.77 -12.58 21.85
N ASN A 236 44.22 -12.68 23.05
CA ASN A 236 43.88 -13.94 23.69
C ASN A 236 42.62 -14.65 23.11
N ASN A 237 42.01 -14.10 22.05
CA ASN A 237 40.85 -14.67 21.36
C ASN A 237 39.69 -15.04 22.33
N THR A 238 39.30 -14.07 23.18
CA THR A 238 38.26 -14.22 24.22
C THR A 238 36.99 -13.42 23.94
N GLY A 239 37.02 -12.53 22.94
CA GLY A 239 35.92 -11.62 22.59
C GLY A 239 35.66 -10.50 23.60
N ALA A 240 36.54 -10.30 24.59
CA ALA A 240 36.33 -9.35 25.69
C ALA A 240 36.70 -7.89 25.35
N SER A 241 37.52 -7.67 24.32
CA SER A 241 37.94 -6.36 23.82
C SER A 241 38.28 -6.47 22.33
N TRP A 242 38.52 -5.36 21.62
CA TRP A 242 39.06 -5.42 20.26
C TRP A 242 40.44 -6.09 20.17
N ALA A 243 41.29 -5.91 21.20
CA ALA A 243 42.61 -6.53 21.24
C ALA A 243 42.53 -8.06 21.42
N ASP A 244 41.62 -8.53 22.28
CA ASP A 244 41.35 -9.94 22.54
C ASP A 244 40.14 -10.47 21.73
N ALA A 245 39.79 -9.83 20.62
CA ALA A 245 38.60 -10.16 19.83
C ALA A 245 38.65 -11.60 19.31
N PHE A 246 37.48 -12.20 19.08
CA PHE A 246 37.41 -13.49 18.39
C PHE A 246 37.80 -13.32 16.92
N THR A 247 38.70 -14.19 16.46
CA THR A 247 39.09 -14.29 15.03
C THR A 247 38.02 -14.98 14.17
N GLN A 248 37.06 -15.66 14.81
CA GLN A 248 35.92 -16.33 14.14
C GLN A 248 34.60 -15.87 14.76
N LEU A 249 33.67 -15.43 13.91
CA LEU A 249 32.35 -14.96 14.34
C LEU A 249 31.54 -16.06 15.05
N GLN A 250 31.69 -17.31 14.63
CA GLN A 250 31.07 -18.48 15.24
C GLN A 250 31.41 -18.61 16.73
N SER A 251 32.63 -18.26 17.14
CA SER A 251 33.05 -18.31 18.54
C SER A 251 32.28 -17.30 19.41
N ALA A 252 31.98 -16.11 18.87
CA ALA A 252 31.11 -15.14 19.54
C ALA A 252 29.65 -15.61 19.56
N LEU A 253 29.11 -16.04 18.41
CA LEU A 253 27.72 -16.46 18.27
C LEU A 253 27.37 -17.69 19.12
N ALA A 254 28.32 -18.61 19.34
CA ALA A 254 28.14 -19.78 20.20
C ALA A 254 28.10 -19.44 21.71
N LEU A 255 28.58 -18.26 22.11
CA LEU A 255 28.61 -17.80 23.51
C LEU A 255 27.60 -16.68 23.80
N ALA A 256 27.14 -15.96 22.77
CA ALA A 256 26.18 -14.88 22.87
C ALA A 256 24.81 -15.39 23.35
N LYS A 257 24.23 -14.66 24.31
CA LYS A 257 22.93 -14.96 24.93
C LYS A 257 21.87 -13.95 24.53
N PRO A 258 20.57 -14.21 24.75
CA PRO A 258 19.52 -13.20 24.57
C PRO A 258 19.91 -11.86 25.17
N THR A 259 19.68 -10.80 24.39
CA THR A 259 20.07 -9.39 24.60
C THR A 259 21.55 -9.01 24.45
N ASP A 260 22.49 -9.95 24.31
CA ASP A 260 23.89 -9.64 23.99
C ASP A 260 24.05 -8.94 22.62
N GLU A 261 25.17 -8.25 22.47
CA GLU A 261 25.62 -7.62 21.23
C GLU A 261 26.89 -8.28 20.71
N VAL A 262 27.01 -8.41 19.38
CA VAL A 262 28.20 -8.92 18.71
C VAL A 262 28.67 -7.89 17.70
N TRP A 263 29.87 -7.34 17.91
CA TRP A 263 30.43 -6.23 17.15
C TRP A 263 31.53 -6.74 16.22
N LEU A 264 31.36 -6.56 14.91
CA LEU A 264 32.27 -7.02 13.87
C LEU A 264 33.11 -5.87 13.32
N ALA A 265 34.42 -6.02 13.38
CA ALA A 265 35.32 -5.17 12.62
C ALA A 265 35.11 -5.34 11.11
N LYS A 266 35.68 -4.43 10.33
CA LYS A 266 35.90 -4.56 8.89
C LYS A 266 36.68 -5.85 8.62
N GLY A 267 36.16 -6.70 7.75
CA GLY A 267 36.73 -8.02 7.52
C GLY A 267 35.82 -8.92 6.70
N SER A 268 36.30 -10.12 6.36
CA SER A 268 35.53 -11.13 5.62
C SER A 268 35.47 -12.43 6.41
N TYR A 269 34.31 -12.66 7.02
CA TYR A 269 34.03 -13.75 7.93
C TYR A 269 33.32 -14.88 7.18
N ARG A 270 33.77 -16.12 7.37
CA ARG A 270 33.27 -17.29 6.65
C ARG A 270 32.64 -18.33 7.57
N PRO A 271 31.53 -18.99 7.18
CA PRO A 271 30.92 -20.05 7.99
C PRO A 271 31.81 -21.28 8.22
N SER A 272 32.74 -21.58 7.31
CA SER A 272 33.67 -22.71 7.41
C SER A 272 35.07 -22.36 6.93
N ASN A 273 36.06 -23.05 7.49
CA ASN A 273 37.47 -23.07 7.03
C ASN A 273 37.87 -24.44 6.47
N THR A 274 36.93 -25.38 6.33
CA THR A 274 37.14 -26.76 5.85
C THR A 274 36.50 -27.05 4.49
N GLY A 275 35.89 -26.05 3.84
CA GLY A 275 35.10 -26.22 2.62
C GLY A 275 33.70 -26.81 2.86
N ASP A 276 33.24 -26.89 4.11
CA ASP A 276 31.88 -27.34 4.42
C ASP A 276 30.83 -26.30 4.01
N ARG A 277 30.20 -26.56 2.86
CA ARG A 277 29.13 -25.74 2.25
C ARG A 277 27.85 -25.70 3.07
N THR A 278 27.67 -26.63 4.02
CA THR A 278 26.47 -26.70 4.89
C THR A 278 26.56 -25.80 6.11
N ALA A 279 27.77 -25.35 6.45
CA ALA A 279 28.04 -24.39 7.50
C ALA A 279 27.42 -23.03 7.17
N HIS A 280 26.85 -22.42 8.20
CA HIS A 280 26.18 -21.12 8.17
C HIS A 280 26.41 -20.40 9.51
N PHE A 281 26.32 -19.08 9.52
CA PHE A 281 26.22 -18.33 10.76
C PHE A 281 24.82 -18.47 11.37
N MET A 282 24.75 -18.78 12.67
CA MET A 282 23.49 -18.84 13.43
C MET A 282 23.48 -17.72 14.46
N VAL A 283 22.70 -16.66 14.23
CA VAL A 283 22.50 -15.59 15.22
C VAL A 283 21.51 -16.06 16.27
N PRO A 284 21.85 -16.13 17.57
CA PRO A 284 20.90 -16.60 18.59
C PRO A 284 19.67 -15.69 18.73
N ALA A 285 18.61 -16.21 19.36
CA ALA A 285 17.41 -15.44 19.62
C ALA A 285 17.72 -14.19 20.47
N GLN A 286 17.13 -13.05 20.11
CA GLN A 286 17.29 -11.75 20.77
C GLN A 286 18.73 -11.19 20.83
N VAL A 287 19.69 -11.77 20.08
CA VAL A 287 21.04 -11.22 19.93
C VAL A 287 21.05 -10.12 18.87
N ARG A 288 21.92 -9.12 19.06
CA ARG A 288 22.13 -7.99 18.15
C ARG A 288 23.48 -8.11 17.45
N LEU A 289 23.47 -8.33 16.14
CA LEU A 289 24.66 -8.43 15.30
C LEU A 289 24.94 -7.08 14.63
N TYR A 290 26.11 -6.50 14.89
CA TYR A 290 26.50 -5.18 14.41
C TYR A 290 27.79 -5.22 13.59
N GLY A 291 27.72 -4.87 12.31
CA GLY A 291 28.89 -4.63 11.46
C GLY A 291 29.19 -3.14 11.28
N GLY A 292 30.34 -2.78 10.68
CA GLY A 292 30.71 -1.39 10.39
C GLY A 292 31.77 -0.76 11.30
N PHE A 293 32.49 -1.56 12.09
CA PHE A 293 33.55 -1.09 12.99
C PHE A 293 34.94 -1.14 12.33
N ALA A 294 35.83 -0.22 12.67
CA ALA A 294 37.25 -0.25 12.32
C ALA A 294 38.05 -1.19 13.25
N GLY A 295 37.52 -1.53 14.42
CA GLY A 295 38.18 -2.36 15.43
C GLY A 295 38.86 -1.55 16.53
N SER A 296 38.40 -0.31 16.78
CA SER A 296 38.93 0.57 17.85
C SER A 296 37.84 1.33 18.62
N GLU A 297 36.60 1.23 18.17
CA GLU A 297 35.45 1.94 18.71
C GLU A 297 35.02 1.46 20.11
N THR A 298 34.64 2.40 20.96
CA THR A 298 34.11 2.12 22.31
C THR A 298 32.59 2.27 22.41
N VAL A 299 31.92 2.78 21.37
CA VAL A 299 30.47 3.03 21.35
C VAL A 299 29.85 2.70 19.99
N LEU A 300 28.65 2.12 20.00
CA LEU A 300 27.92 1.67 18.80
C LEU A 300 27.70 2.76 17.75
N ALA A 301 27.57 4.02 18.19
CA ALA A 301 27.33 5.18 17.33
C ALA A 301 28.57 5.69 16.58
N SER A 302 29.78 5.20 16.92
CA SER A 302 31.03 5.61 16.23
C SER A 302 31.37 4.76 15.00
N ARG A 303 30.52 3.78 14.66
CA ARG A 303 30.63 2.97 13.44
C ARG A 303 30.61 3.82 12.17
N ASN A 304 31.34 3.35 11.16
CA ASN A 304 31.23 3.84 9.78
C ASN A 304 30.97 2.67 8.83
N ILE A 305 29.70 2.30 8.69
CA ILE A 305 29.25 1.12 7.93
C ILE A 305 29.75 1.16 6.47
N ALA A 306 29.80 2.34 5.85
CA ALA A 306 30.23 2.48 4.46
C ALA A 306 31.76 2.36 4.27
N ALA A 307 32.57 2.77 5.25
CA ALA A 307 34.04 2.64 5.19
C ALA A 307 34.55 1.25 5.64
N ASN A 308 33.77 0.59 6.51
CA ASN A 308 34.18 -0.57 7.29
C ASN A 308 33.27 -1.78 7.04
N GLU A 309 33.09 -2.19 5.77
CA GLU A 309 32.27 -3.36 5.44
C GLU A 309 32.67 -4.60 6.26
N SER A 310 31.73 -5.11 7.06
CA SER A 310 31.81 -6.41 7.73
C SER A 310 31.07 -7.43 6.85
N ILE A 311 31.81 -8.24 6.11
CA ILE A 311 31.27 -9.16 5.11
C ILE A 311 31.10 -10.54 5.71
N LEU A 312 29.87 -11.04 5.72
CA LEU A 312 29.53 -12.45 5.92
C LEU A 312 29.60 -13.11 4.54
N SER A 313 30.69 -13.81 4.28
CA SER A 313 31.05 -14.34 2.96
C SER A 313 30.74 -15.83 2.84
N GLY A 314 30.04 -16.19 1.78
CA GLY A 314 29.80 -17.57 1.37
C GLY A 314 30.93 -18.18 0.56
N ASP A 315 31.82 -17.38 -0.05
CA ASP A 315 33.04 -17.84 -0.72
C ASP A 315 33.99 -18.45 0.31
N LEU A 316 34.22 -19.76 0.23
CA LEU A 316 35.01 -20.51 1.20
C LEU A 316 36.48 -20.61 0.80
N ASN A 317 36.82 -20.48 -0.49
CA ASN A 317 38.18 -20.67 -1.02
C ASN A 317 38.98 -19.38 -1.33
N LYS A 318 38.34 -18.21 -1.41
CA LYS A 318 38.90 -16.89 -1.82
C LYS A 318 39.03 -16.69 -3.33
N ASP A 319 38.40 -17.50 -4.18
CA ASP A 319 38.65 -17.51 -5.64
C ASP A 319 37.47 -17.04 -6.53
N ASP A 320 36.36 -16.61 -5.92
CA ASP A 320 35.21 -15.98 -6.58
C ASP A 320 35.56 -14.63 -7.25
N VAL A 321 34.98 -14.36 -8.43
CA VAL A 321 35.03 -13.03 -9.08
C VAL A 321 33.64 -12.50 -9.43
N TYR A 322 33.21 -11.46 -8.70
CA TYR A 322 31.85 -10.90 -8.80
C TYR A 322 31.68 -9.86 -9.93
N GLY A 323 31.39 -10.34 -11.15
CA GLY A 323 31.11 -9.49 -12.33
C GLY A 323 29.66 -9.55 -12.84
N ALA A 324 29.18 -10.74 -13.20
CA ALA A 324 27.84 -11.00 -13.72
C ALA A 324 27.31 -12.34 -13.18
N LEU A 325 25.99 -12.53 -13.16
CA LEU A 325 25.35 -13.76 -12.69
C LEU A 325 25.24 -14.82 -13.82
N PRO A 326 25.48 -16.11 -13.55
CA PRO A 326 26.15 -16.65 -12.35
C PRO A 326 27.65 -16.25 -12.34
N PHE A 327 28.19 -16.02 -11.15
CA PHE A 327 29.60 -15.63 -10.99
C PHE A 327 30.54 -16.79 -11.31
N GLY A 328 31.84 -16.50 -11.49
CA GLY A 328 32.86 -17.52 -11.74
C GLY A 328 33.26 -18.25 -10.46
N ASN A 329 33.41 -19.58 -10.55
CA ASN A 329 33.85 -20.51 -9.50
C ASN A 329 32.99 -20.81 -8.23
N PRO A 330 31.67 -20.48 -8.11
CA PRO A 330 30.94 -20.51 -6.83
C PRO A 330 30.65 -21.91 -6.24
N SER A 331 31.31 -22.97 -6.73
CA SER A 331 31.00 -24.38 -6.47
C SER A 331 31.32 -24.84 -5.04
N ASP A 332 32.24 -24.19 -4.34
CA ASP A 332 32.55 -24.41 -2.93
C ASP A 332 31.78 -23.49 -1.98
N ASN A 333 30.97 -22.57 -2.49
CA ASN A 333 30.35 -21.56 -1.63
C ASN A 333 29.27 -22.15 -0.73
N SER A 334 29.08 -21.55 0.46
CA SER A 334 28.01 -21.87 1.40
C SER A 334 26.62 -21.87 0.73
N ILE A 335 25.81 -22.88 1.05
CA ILE A 335 24.42 -23.01 0.57
C ILE A 335 23.53 -21.93 1.18
N ASN A 336 23.63 -21.71 2.50
CA ASN A 336 23.07 -20.55 3.18
C ASN A 336 24.20 -19.87 3.96
N ILE A 337 24.38 -18.55 3.83
CA ILE A 337 25.35 -17.84 4.67
C ILE A 337 24.84 -17.67 6.11
N LEU A 338 23.54 -17.35 6.27
CA LEU A 338 22.99 -16.85 7.52
C LEU A 338 21.65 -17.49 7.89
N ARG A 339 21.48 -17.75 9.19
CA ARG A 339 20.25 -18.17 9.87
C ARG A 339 20.15 -17.44 11.22
N HIS A 340 18.95 -17.37 11.80
CA HIS A 340 18.71 -16.64 13.04
C HIS A 340 17.65 -17.27 13.94
N GLY A 341 17.75 -16.99 15.24
CA GLY A 341 16.70 -17.20 16.24
C GLY A 341 15.67 -16.07 16.27
N ASP A 342 14.67 -16.21 17.13
CA ASP A 342 13.55 -15.27 17.19
C ASP A 342 13.93 -13.90 17.77
N ALA A 343 13.33 -12.84 17.22
CA ALA A 343 13.58 -11.44 17.56
C ALA A 343 15.07 -11.01 17.53
N ALA A 344 15.87 -11.63 16.66
CA ALA A 344 17.24 -11.18 16.38
C ALA A 344 17.25 -9.83 15.64
N LEU A 345 18.32 -9.04 15.84
CA LEU A 345 18.61 -7.82 15.09
C LEU A 345 19.93 -7.99 14.33
N ILE A 346 19.95 -7.64 13.05
CA ILE A 346 21.14 -7.65 12.21
C ILE A 346 21.26 -6.28 11.55
N ASP A 347 22.37 -5.59 11.81
CA ASP A 347 22.52 -4.17 11.47
C ASP A 347 23.95 -3.81 11.01
N GLY A 348 24.11 -3.40 9.75
CA GLY A 348 25.38 -2.91 9.21
C GLY A 348 26.32 -3.97 8.64
N VAL A 349 25.80 -5.10 8.15
CA VAL A 349 26.59 -6.20 7.56
C VAL A 349 26.35 -6.36 6.06
N VAL A 350 27.31 -6.95 5.36
CA VAL A 350 27.15 -7.42 3.97
C VAL A 350 27.00 -8.94 3.99
N ILE A 351 26.08 -9.49 3.20
CA ILE A 351 25.85 -10.92 3.02
C ILE A 351 26.10 -11.25 1.55
N GLU A 352 27.20 -11.95 1.27
CA GLU A 352 27.79 -12.04 -0.08
C GLU A 352 28.25 -13.44 -0.47
N GLY A 353 27.92 -13.87 -1.70
CA GLY A 353 28.48 -15.07 -2.31
C GLY A 353 27.73 -16.38 -2.01
N GLY A 354 26.49 -16.35 -1.51
CA GLY A 354 25.73 -17.57 -1.24
C GLY A 354 25.35 -18.31 -2.52
N TYR A 355 25.53 -19.64 -2.58
CA TYR A 355 25.26 -20.46 -3.76
C TYR A 355 24.47 -21.74 -3.42
N ALA A 356 23.15 -21.60 -3.26
CA ALA A 356 22.25 -22.73 -3.07
C ALA A 356 21.95 -23.39 -4.42
N ASN A 357 22.79 -24.33 -4.88
CA ASN A 357 22.78 -24.83 -6.26
C ASN A 357 22.28 -26.27 -6.47
N THR A 358 21.91 -26.97 -5.40
CA THR A 358 21.36 -28.33 -5.45
C THR A 358 19.90 -28.32 -4.99
N THR A 359 19.14 -29.39 -5.22
CA THR A 359 17.79 -29.58 -4.65
C THR A 359 17.75 -30.69 -3.60
N SER A 360 18.90 -31.34 -3.36
CA SER A 360 19.07 -32.53 -2.53
C SER A 360 19.62 -32.26 -1.13
N ASP A 361 20.30 -31.12 -0.93
CA ASP A 361 21.17 -30.96 0.23
C ASP A 361 20.45 -30.25 1.37
N LEU A 362 20.82 -30.64 2.59
CA LEU A 362 20.56 -29.86 3.80
C LEU A 362 21.83 -29.06 4.15
N PRO A 363 21.71 -27.81 4.61
CA PRO A 363 20.49 -27.04 4.85
C PRO A 363 19.79 -26.59 3.56
N SER A 364 18.52 -26.18 3.71
CA SER A 364 17.54 -25.96 2.62
C SER A 364 18.09 -25.24 1.37
N PRO A 365 17.72 -25.68 0.14
CA PRO A 365 18.21 -25.15 -1.14
C PRO A 365 17.60 -23.78 -1.53
N ARG A 366 17.30 -22.94 -0.54
CA ARG A 366 16.52 -21.70 -0.65
C ARG A 366 17.16 -20.63 0.23
N GLY A 367 17.17 -19.38 -0.21
CA GLY A 367 17.70 -18.27 0.59
C GLY A 367 19.21 -18.34 0.73
N ALA A 368 19.92 -18.11 -0.38
CA ALA A 368 21.37 -18.38 -0.41
C ALA A 368 22.17 -17.44 0.52
N GLY A 369 21.73 -16.19 0.67
CA GLY A 369 22.23 -15.30 1.71
C GLY A 369 21.61 -15.60 3.07
N LEU A 370 20.28 -15.61 3.17
CA LEU A 370 19.54 -15.78 4.42
C LEU A 370 18.39 -16.78 4.27
N TYR A 371 18.26 -17.69 5.25
CA TYR A 371 17.07 -18.51 5.44
C TYR A 371 16.38 -18.16 6.76
N THR A 372 15.09 -17.82 6.69
CA THR A 372 14.22 -17.55 7.85
C THR A 372 13.10 -18.59 7.91
N GLY A 373 12.93 -19.21 9.08
CA GLY A 373 11.80 -20.09 9.38
C GLY A 373 10.56 -19.28 9.80
N ASN A 374 9.97 -19.64 10.94
CA ASN A 374 8.80 -18.94 11.51
C ASN A 374 9.18 -17.79 12.47
N GLN A 375 10.46 -17.54 12.68
CA GLN A 375 11.02 -16.50 13.55
C GLN A 375 10.77 -15.09 13.00
N SER A 376 10.66 -14.11 13.89
CA SER A 376 10.71 -12.69 13.54
C SER A 376 12.16 -12.17 13.56
N LEU A 377 12.48 -11.21 12.69
CA LEU A 377 13.80 -10.58 12.59
C LEU A 377 13.66 -9.12 12.13
N THR A 378 14.60 -8.29 12.60
CA THR A 378 14.79 -6.92 12.12
C THR A 378 16.12 -6.82 11.38
N LEU A 379 16.09 -6.34 10.14
CA LEU A 379 17.27 -6.07 9.31
C LEU A 379 17.44 -4.57 9.10
N ARG A 380 18.63 -4.05 9.40
CA ARG A 380 19.00 -2.64 9.19
C ARG A 380 20.31 -2.50 8.45
N ASN A 381 20.47 -1.46 7.64
CA ASN A 381 21.75 -1.09 7.00
C ASN A 381 22.50 -2.28 6.36
N THR A 382 21.76 -3.24 5.79
CA THR A 382 22.29 -4.56 5.38
C THR A 382 22.29 -4.68 3.87
N ILE A 383 23.38 -5.20 3.30
CA ILE A 383 23.51 -5.41 1.86
C ILE A 383 23.55 -6.90 1.55
N PHE A 384 22.56 -7.40 0.83
CA PHE A 384 22.62 -8.69 0.15
C PHE A 384 23.17 -8.46 -1.25
N ARG A 385 24.38 -8.96 -1.54
CA ARG A 385 24.94 -8.88 -2.90
C ARG A 385 25.46 -10.21 -3.39
N ASN A 386 25.37 -10.46 -4.70
CA ASN A 386 26.00 -11.62 -5.33
C ASN A 386 25.55 -12.99 -4.76
N ASN A 387 24.26 -13.14 -4.45
CA ASN A 387 23.67 -14.38 -3.92
C ASN A 387 22.79 -15.07 -4.97
N TYR A 388 22.87 -16.40 -5.08
CA TYR A 388 22.18 -17.20 -6.09
C TYR A 388 21.57 -18.49 -5.51
N SER A 389 20.31 -18.76 -5.85
CA SER A 389 19.57 -19.97 -5.44
C SER A 389 18.89 -20.65 -6.63
N VAL A 390 19.00 -21.98 -6.75
CA VAL A 390 18.31 -22.72 -7.82
C VAL A 390 16.82 -22.94 -7.57
N ASP A 391 16.32 -22.83 -6.33
CA ASP A 391 14.87 -22.93 -6.01
C ASP A 391 14.23 -21.54 -5.78
N ARG A 392 14.22 -21.04 -4.54
CA ARG A 392 13.45 -19.86 -4.11
C ARG A 392 14.26 -18.91 -3.24
N GLY A 393 14.06 -17.61 -3.40
CA GLY A 393 14.74 -16.60 -2.59
C GLY A 393 16.22 -16.52 -2.92
N GLY A 394 16.58 -15.80 -4.00
CA GLY A 394 17.96 -15.73 -4.48
C GLY A 394 18.91 -15.15 -3.42
N ALA A 395 18.49 -14.09 -2.74
CA ALA A 395 19.12 -13.63 -1.51
C ALA A 395 18.46 -14.23 -0.27
N TRP A 396 17.14 -14.15 -0.15
CA TRP A 396 16.41 -14.48 1.08
C TRP A 396 15.17 -15.33 0.81
N TYR A 397 15.09 -16.48 1.49
CA TYR A 397 13.87 -17.25 1.63
C TYR A 397 13.29 -17.11 3.04
N LYS A 398 12.00 -16.76 3.12
CA LYS A 398 11.24 -16.56 4.34
C LYS A 398 10.04 -17.50 4.37
N GLU A 399 10.01 -18.40 5.35
CA GLU A 399 8.94 -19.38 5.52
C GLU A 399 7.71 -18.78 6.23
N GLY A 400 7.95 -18.04 7.32
CA GLY A 400 6.94 -17.46 8.21
C GLY A 400 7.43 -16.18 8.90
N GLY A 401 6.90 -15.91 10.09
CA GLY A 401 7.28 -14.77 10.94
C GLY A 401 6.91 -13.39 10.39
N ASN A 402 7.05 -12.36 11.23
CA ASN A 402 6.92 -10.96 10.81
C ASN A 402 8.33 -10.36 10.67
N GLN A 403 8.56 -9.59 9.61
CA GLN A 403 9.89 -9.07 9.28
C GLN A 403 9.85 -7.58 9.00
N GLU A 404 10.86 -6.88 9.51
CA GLU A 404 11.04 -5.44 9.33
C GLU A 404 12.41 -5.16 8.72
N LEU A 405 12.42 -4.53 7.55
CA LEU A 405 13.62 -4.13 6.84
C LEU A 405 13.66 -2.60 6.77
N SER A 406 14.76 -2.00 7.19
CA SER A 406 15.03 -0.57 6.99
C SER A 406 16.42 -0.33 6.42
N LEU A 407 16.56 0.42 5.32
CA LEU A 407 17.87 0.71 4.71
C LEU A 407 18.60 -0.59 4.28
N VAL A 408 17.90 -1.43 3.52
CA VAL A 408 18.41 -2.73 3.05
C VAL A 408 18.56 -2.72 1.52
N SER A 409 19.63 -3.31 0.99
CA SER A 409 19.89 -3.35 -0.46
C SER A 409 20.07 -4.79 -0.95
N PHE A 410 19.43 -5.11 -2.07
CA PHE A 410 19.57 -6.38 -2.79
C PHE A 410 20.20 -6.08 -4.16
N LEU A 411 21.44 -6.51 -4.39
CA LEU A 411 22.24 -6.17 -5.57
C LEU A 411 22.75 -7.42 -6.29
N ARG A 412 22.37 -7.62 -7.56
CA ARG A 412 22.79 -8.77 -8.38
C ARG A 412 22.53 -10.11 -7.67
N VAL A 413 21.26 -10.38 -7.40
CA VAL A 413 20.80 -11.59 -6.70
C VAL A 413 19.77 -12.35 -7.56
N ALA A 414 19.81 -13.69 -7.55
CA ALA A 414 18.99 -14.47 -8.49
C ALA A 414 18.42 -15.80 -7.96
N GLY A 415 17.20 -16.12 -8.41
CA GLY A 415 16.44 -17.33 -8.03
C GLY A 415 15.83 -18.04 -9.24
N THR A 416 16.05 -19.36 -9.43
CA THR A 416 15.62 -20.03 -10.68
C THR A 416 14.35 -20.89 -10.62
N GLY A 417 14.08 -21.61 -9.54
CA GLY A 417 13.11 -22.72 -9.49
C GLY A 417 11.68 -22.36 -9.03
N GLY A 418 11.34 -21.07 -9.03
CA GLY A 418 10.02 -20.61 -8.59
C GLY A 418 9.97 -19.12 -8.28
N GLY A 419 11.13 -18.51 -8.00
CA GLY A 419 11.36 -17.06 -8.04
C GLY A 419 11.59 -16.40 -6.68
N GLY A 420 11.39 -15.08 -6.64
CA GLY A 420 11.88 -14.23 -5.56
C GLY A 420 13.39 -14.01 -5.71
N GLY A 421 13.82 -13.35 -6.79
CA GLY A 421 15.25 -13.19 -7.10
C GLY A 421 16.01 -12.46 -5.99
N GLY A 422 15.40 -11.46 -5.38
CA GLY A 422 15.77 -10.96 -4.05
C GLY A 422 15.14 -11.81 -2.94
N ILE A 423 13.85 -11.58 -2.67
CA ILE A 423 13.11 -12.19 -1.54
C ILE A 423 12.01 -13.12 -2.03
N TYR A 424 11.88 -14.30 -1.42
CA TYR A 424 10.67 -15.12 -1.46
C TYR A 424 9.99 -15.13 -0.08
N ASN A 425 8.82 -14.53 0.03
CA ASN A 425 7.97 -14.57 1.23
C ASN A 425 6.88 -15.63 1.08
N ASN A 426 6.92 -16.68 1.89
CA ASN A 426 5.94 -17.77 1.85
C ASN A 426 4.71 -17.49 2.73
N ALA A 427 4.91 -17.03 3.96
CA ALA A 427 3.85 -16.64 4.90
C ALA A 427 4.35 -15.61 5.92
N GLY A 428 3.43 -14.92 6.61
CA GLY A 428 3.73 -13.88 7.60
C GLY A 428 4.12 -12.53 6.97
N ASN A 429 3.93 -11.43 7.72
CA ASN A 429 4.03 -10.08 7.17
C ASN A 429 5.48 -9.70 6.82
N LEU A 430 5.62 -8.84 5.83
CA LEU A 430 6.90 -8.34 5.36
C LEU A 430 6.79 -6.83 5.12
N ASN A 431 7.50 -6.05 5.96
CA ASN A 431 7.48 -4.59 5.96
C ASN A 431 8.85 -4.05 5.51
N LEU A 432 8.87 -3.28 4.42
CA LEU A 432 10.07 -2.69 3.82
C LEU A 432 10.01 -1.16 3.88
N LEU A 433 11.06 -0.53 4.39
CA LEU A 433 11.25 0.91 4.40
C LEU A 433 12.64 1.25 3.87
N HIS A 434 12.76 2.15 2.88
CA HIS A 434 14.06 2.49 2.28
C HIS A 434 14.84 1.26 1.78
N VAL A 435 14.17 0.38 1.04
CA VAL A 435 14.78 -0.85 0.50
C VAL A 435 15.02 -0.69 -1.00
N SER A 436 16.18 -1.13 -1.47
CA SER A 436 16.52 -1.14 -2.90
C SER A 436 16.70 -2.56 -3.43
N PHE A 437 16.13 -2.82 -4.61
CA PHE A 437 16.37 -4.00 -5.41
C PHE A 437 17.00 -3.55 -6.72
N ASP A 438 18.24 -3.94 -6.97
CA ASP A 438 18.97 -3.60 -8.19
C ASP A 438 19.48 -4.87 -8.88
N THR A 439 19.11 -5.04 -10.15
CA THR A 439 19.55 -6.16 -10.98
C THR A 439 19.20 -7.52 -10.33
N CYS A 440 18.00 -7.61 -9.76
CA CYS A 440 17.47 -8.84 -9.13
C CYS A 440 16.72 -9.70 -10.15
N GLN A 441 17.04 -11.00 -10.25
CA GLN A 441 16.59 -11.85 -11.36
C GLN A 441 15.85 -13.13 -10.90
N ALA A 442 14.64 -13.33 -11.41
CA ALA A 442 13.92 -14.60 -11.32
C ALA A 442 13.91 -15.29 -12.70
N ASN A 443 14.47 -16.50 -12.81
CA ASN A 443 14.37 -17.28 -14.05
C ASN A 443 13.06 -18.08 -14.14
N GLY A 444 12.47 -18.43 -12.99
CA GLY A 444 11.13 -19.02 -12.91
C GLY A 444 10.01 -17.98 -12.98
N ALA A 445 8.77 -18.42 -12.74
CA ALA A 445 7.58 -17.57 -12.85
C ALA A 445 7.34 -16.61 -11.66
N GLY A 446 8.20 -16.59 -10.63
CA GLY A 446 8.08 -15.66 -9.50
C GLY A 446 8.65 -14.28 -9.80
N GLY A 447 8.54 -13.36 -8.84
CA GLY A 447 9.02 -11.99 -9.05
C GLY A 447 10.54 -11.84 -8.96
N GLY A 448 11.08 -10.90 -9.74
CA GLY A 448 12.53 -10.67 -9.86
C GLY A 448 13.13 -10.02 -8.61
N GLY A 449 12.51 -8.95 -8.11
CA GLY A 449 12.79 -8.42 -6.76
C GLY A 449 12.17 -9.29 -5.67
N ILE A 450 10.82 -9.33 -5.60
CA ILE A 450 10.07 -10.02 -4.54
C ILE A 450 9.04 -10.99 -5.14
N TYR A 451 8.93 -12.20 -4.56
CA TYR A 451 7.74 -13.03 -4.68
C TYR A 451 7.06 -13.18 -3.31
N ASN A 452 5.89 -12.56 -3.16
CA ASN A 452 4.96 -12.78 -2.04
C ASN A 452 3.95 -13.88 -2.39
N ASN A 453 4.10 -15.06 -1.78
CA ASN A 453 3.29 -16.25 -2.05
C ASN A 453 2.27 -16.57 -0.93
N SER A 454 1.89 -15.59 -0.11
CA SER A 454 0.95 -15.79 0.98
C SER A 454 -0.45 -15.29 0.64
N THR A 455 -1.47 -16.11 0.92
CA THR A 455 -2.88 -15.71 0.78
C THR A 455 -3.38 -14.82 1.92
N ALA A 456 -2.68 -14.80 3.06
CA ALA A 456 -3.08 -14.07 4.26
C ALA A 456 -2.08 -12.98 4.72
N ALA A 457 -0.82 -13.02 4.28
CA ALA A 457 0.16 -12.02 4.70
C ALA A 457 0.01 -10.69 3.95
N SER A 458 0.32 -9.61 4.66
CA SER A 458 0.48 -8.28 4.07
C SER A 458 1.92 -8.05 3.63
N LEU A 459 2.10 -7.49 2.43
CA LEU A 459 3.36 -6.92 1.98
C LEU A 459 3.21 -5.40 1.93
N SER A 460 3.95 -4.71 2.80
CA SER A 460 3.99 -3.25 2.86
C SER A 460 5.37 -2.75 2.46
N ILE A 461 5.43 -1.82 1.51
CA ILE A 461 6.69 -1.24 1.02
C ILE A 461 6.57 0.28 0.95
N SER A 462 7.50 0.97 1.59
CA SER A 462 7.59 2.43 1.58
C SER A 462 8.98 2.94 1.19
N ASP A 463 9.02 4.06 0.46
CA ASP A 463 10.24 4.82 0.15
C ASP A 463 11.35 3.98 -0.52
N SER A 464 10.97 3.08 -1.42
CA SER A 464 11.79 1.96 -1.91
C SER A 464 11.86 1.91 -3.44
N SER A 465 12.85 1.21 -3.99
CA SER A 465 13.08 1.15 -5.44
C SER A 465 13.34 -0.26 -5.98
N PHE A 466 12.87 -0.49 -7.21
CA PHE A 466 13.13 -1.69 -8.01
C PHE A 466 13.72 -1.26 -9.34
N ASN A 467 15.03 -1.43 -9.51
CA ASN A 467 15.77 -1.10 -10.72
C ASN A 467 16.27 -2.35 -11.44
N ALA A 468 16.10 -2.39 -12.76
CA ALA A 468 16.66 -3.43 -13.65
C ALA A 468 16.35 -4.88 -13.21
N CYS A 469 15.27 -5.10 -12.45
CA CYS A 469 14.87 -6.42 -12.02
C CYS A 469 14.22 -7.20 -13.17
N GLN A 470 14.41 -8.51 -13.21
CA GLN A 470 14.04 -9.36 -14.35
C GLN A 470 13.23 -10.58 -13.91
N ALA A 471 12.16 -10.92 -14.64
CA ALA A 471 11.38 -12.14 -14.44
C ALA A 471 11.17 -12.89 -15.76
N ASN A 472 12.02 -13.89 -16.01
CA ASN A 472 12.09 -14.55 -17.31
C ASN A 472 10.96 -15.58 -17.51
N GLY A 473 10.46 -16.19 -16.44
CA GLY A 473 9.34 -17.14 -16.47
C GLY A 473 7.94 -16.51 -16.44
N GLY A 474 7.80 -15.20 -16.66
CA GLY A 474 6.50 -14.51 -16.62
C GLY A 474 5.97 -14.19 -15.22
N GLY A 475 6.87 -13.88 -14.29
CA GLY A 475 6.51 -13.26 -13.01
C GLY A 475 6.50 -11.74 -13.07
N GLY A 476 6.20 -11.11 -11.92
CA GLY A 476 6.29 -9.66 -11.75
C GLY A 476 7.75 -9.22 -11.57
N ALA A 477 8.39 -8.59 -12.55
CA ALA A 477 9.85 -8.44 -12.51
C ALA A 477 10.35 -7.59 -11.32
N GLY A 478 9.60 -6.56 -10.91
CA GLY A 478 9.70 -6.00 -9.55
C GLY A 478 9.10 -6.93 -8.50
N ILE A 479 7.77 -7.02 -8.45
CA ILE A 479 7.01 -7.76 -7.43
C ILE A 479 6.01 -8.71 -8.08
N ARG A 480 6.04 -10.00 -7.72
CA ARG A 480 4.89 -10.91 -7.85
C ARG A 480 4.21 -11.06 -6.48
N SER A 481 2.89 -10.90 -6.42
CA SER A 481 2.08 -11.16 -5.23
C SER A 481 0.88 -12.05 -5.58
N THR A 482 0.69 -13.16 -4.87
CA THR A 482 -0.39 -14.13 -5.15
C THR A 482 -1.46 -14.21 -4.05
N GLY A 483 -1.55 -13.18 -3.22
CA GLY A 483 -2.62 -13.05 -2.22
C GLY A 483 -2.38 -11.94 -1.20
N GLY A 484 -3.30 -11.83 -0.23
CA GLY A 484 -3.30 -10.81 0.82
C GLY A 484 -3.50 -9.37 0.30
N THR A 485 -3.06 -8.42 1.10
CA THR A 485 -3.01 -6.99 0.75
C THR A 485 -1.58 -6.61 0.35
N LEU A 486 -1.43 -5.93 -0.79
CA LEU A 486 -0.18 -5.31 -1.20
C LEU A 486 -0.33 -3.78 -1.11
N THR A 487 0.47 -3.14 -0.26
CA THR A 487 0.47 -1.69 -0.05
C THR A 487 1.82 -1.11 -0.44
N LEU A 488 1.83 -0.19 -1.41
CA LEU A 488 3.02 0.51 -1.89
C LEU A 488 2.85 2.02 -1.68
N THR A 489 3.82 2.67 -1.03
CA THR A 489 3.84 4.12 -0.81
C THR A 489 5.19 4.72 -1.19
N ARG A 490 5.26 5.69 -2.14
CA ARG A 490 6.56 6.26 -2.60
C ARG A 490 7.51 5.18 -3.09
N VAL A 491 7.06 4.37 -4.05
CA VAL A 491 7.81 3.24 -4.61
C VAL A 491 8.04 3.44 -6.11
N ASN A 492 9.29 3.24 -6.55
CA ASN A 492 9.72 3.48 -7.93
C ASN A 492 10.15 2.19 -8.63
N PHE A 493 9.65 1.95 -9.84
CA PHE A 493 10.00 0.80 -10.68
C PHE A 493 10.67 1.27 -11.98
N THR A 494 11.98 1.11 -12.11
CA THR A 494 12.76 1.58 -13.27
C THR A 494 13.40 0.42 -14.04
N ASN A 495 13.31 0.44 -15.37
CA ASN A 495 14.05 -0.47 -16.26
C ASN A 495 13.76 -1.98 -16.04
N ASN A 496 12.64 -2.35 -15.40
CA ASN A 496 12.34 -3.75 -15.07
C ASN A 496 11.79 -4.50 -16.30
N LYS A 497 12.09 -5.81 -16.39
CA LYS A 497 11.81 -6.61 -17.58
C LYS A 497 11.17 -7.97 -17.29
N ALA A 498 10.00 -8.24 -17.88
CA ALA A 498 9.35 -9.55 -17.86
C ALA A 498 9.28 -10.14 -19.28
N THR A 499 9.65 -11.41 -19.47
CA THR A 499 9.63 -12.06 -20.81
C THR A 499 8.52 -13.09 -20.99
N GLY A 500 7.65 -13.25 -20.00
CA GLY A 500 6.43 -14.06 -20.07
C GLY A 500 5.25 -13.28 -19.48
N ALA A 501 4.09 -13.95 -19.31
CA ALA A 501 2.77 -13.38 -19.04
C ALA A 501 2.56 -12.53 -17.75
N GLY A 502 3.63 -12.19 -17.02
CA GLY A 502 3.59 -11.29 -15.87
C GLY A 502 3.88 -9.83 -16.25
N GLY A 503 3.56 -8.91 -15.35
CA GLY A 503 3.92 -7.50 -15.49
C GLY A 503 5.39 -7.22 -15.19
N SER A 504 5.97 -6.19 -15.80
CA SER A 504 7.37 -5.82 -15.53
C SER A 504 7.57 -5.24 -14.13
N ALA A 505 6.68 -4.40 -13.64
CA ALA A 505 6.79 -3.84 -12.29
C ALA A 505 6.02 -4.68 -11.27
N ILE A 506 4.74 -4.94 -11.50
CA ILE A 506 3.85 -5.65 -10.56
C ILE A 506 3.06 -6.73 -11.29
N TYR A 507 3.00 -7.94 -10.72
CA TYR A 507 2.04 -8.97 -11.09
C TYR A 507 1.26 -9.44 -9.86
N ALA A 508 -0.03 -9.08 -9.80
CA ALA A 508 -0.94 -9.33 -8.70
C ALA A 508 -2.22 -10.05 -9.18
N PRO A 509 -2.16 -11.34 -9.58
CA PRO A 509 -3.30 -12.05 -10.15
C PRO A 509 -4.39 -12.41 -9.13
N ASN A 510 -4.04 -12.55 -7.85
CA ASN A 510 -4.87 -13.18 -6.80
C ASN A 510 -5.00 -12.32 -5.53
N ASN A 511 -4.60 -11.05 -5.56
CA ASN A 511 -4.69 -10.15 -4.40
C ASN A 511 -6.15 -9.77 -4.13
N SER A 512 -6.53 -9.63 -2.86
CA SER A 512 -7.85 -9.12 -2.48
C SER A 512 -7.89 -7.59 -2.56
N SER A 513 -6.78 -6.94 -2.18
CA SER A 513 -6.60 -5.49 -2.29
C SER A 513 -5.17 -5.13 -2.72
N LEU A 514 -5.07 -4.14 -3.60
CA LEU A 514 -3.83 -3.51 -4.04
C LEU A 514 -3.97 -1.99 -3.82
N GLN A 515 -3.14 -1.44 -2.94
CA GLN A 515 -3.18 -0.04 -2.54
C GLN A 515 -1.88 0.65 -2.94
N LEU A 516 -1.98 1.60 -3.87
CA LEU A 516 -0.84 2.30 -4.45
C LEU A 516 -0.98 3.81 -4.17
N THR A 517 -0.01 4.40 -3.49
CA THR A 517 0.04 5.85 -3.24
C THR A 517 1.40 6.40 -3.63
N ASP A 518 1.43 7.35 -4.55
CA ASP A 518 2.68 7.97 -5.02
C ASP A 518 3.66 6.89 -5.54
N VAL A 519 3.24 6.17 -6.58
CA VAL A 519 4.01 5.07 -7.16
C VAL A 519 4.38 5.45 -8.59
N SER A 520 5.64 5.22 -8.97
CA SER A 520 6.08 5.47 -10.34
C SER A 520 6.60 4.20 -11.01
N ALA A 521 6.38 4.06 -12.32
CA ALA A 521 7.03 3.06 -13.13
C ALA A 521 7.47 3.65 -14.47
N SER A 522 8.78 3.60 -14.76
CA SER A 522 9.35 4.12 -16.01
C SER A 522 10.28 3.16 -16.74
N ASN A 523 10.22 3.18 -18.07
CA ASN A 523 11.10 2.39 -18.96
C ASN A 523 11.00 0.86 -18.73
N ASN A 524 9.87 0.37 -18.23
CA ASN A 524 9.69 -1.05 -17.98
C ASN A 524 9.17 -1.76 -19.25
N SER A 525 9.62 -3.00 -19.49
CA SER A 525 9.30 -3.76 -20.70
C SER A 525 8.77 -5.16 -20.38
N HIS A 526 7.68 -5.57 -21.02
CA HIS A 526 6.96 -6.79 -20.63
C HIS A 526 6.15 -7.39 -21.78
N SER A 527 5.61 -8.59 -21.59
CA SER A 527 4.57 -9.09 -22.48
C SER A 527 3.17 -8.54 -22.14
N LEU A 528 2.69 -8.66 -20.89
CA LEU A 528 1.36 -8.19 -20.44
C LEU A 528 1.47 -7.16 -19.33
N GLY A 529 0.76 -6.02 -19.40
CA GLY A 529 0.65 -4.93 -18.39
C GLY A 529 1.85 -4.62 -17.48
N THR A 530 2.47 -3.42 -17.55
CA THR A 530 3.55 -3.05 -16.62
C THR A 530 3.14 -3.29 -15.17
N PHE A 531 1.89 -2.94 -14.82
CA PHE A 531 1.15 -3.61 -13.76
C PHE A 531 0.13 -4.57 -14.37
N ASN A 532 0.14 -5.83 -13.96
CA ASN A 532 -0.83 -6.85 -14.33
C ASN A 532 -1.62 -7.28 -13.09
N ILE A 533 -2.94 -7.01 -13.09
CA ILE A 533 -3.84 -7.17 -11.95
C ILE A 533 -5.06 -7.98 -12.42
N SER A 534 -5.31 -9.15 -11.82
CA SER A 534 -6.33 -10.10 -12.34
C SER A 534 -7.43 -10.46 -11.35
N SER A 535 -7.40 -9.90 -10.14
CA SER A 535 -8.48 -10.00 -9.16
C SER A 535 -8.41 -8.89 -8.12
N GLY A 536 -9.50 -8.72 -7.36
CA GLY A 536 -9.56 -7.88 -6.17
C GLY A 536 -9.91 -6.42 -6.48
N THR A 537 -9.52 -5.52 -5.59
CA THR A 537 -9.70 -4.07 -5.78
C THR A 537 -8.35 -3.36 -5.86
N LEU A 538 -8.11 -2.67 -6.98
CA LEU A 538 -7.05 -1.66 -7.11
C LEU A 538 -7.58 -0.31 -6.62
N THR A 539 -6.85 0.29 -5.69
CA THR A 539 -6.96 1.72 -5.36
C THR A 539 -5.60 2.37 -5.60
N ALA A 540 -5.52 3.25 -6.59
CA ALA A 540 -4.29 3.96 -6.96
C ALA A 540 -4.49 5.48 -6.89
N VAL A 541 -3.62 6.16 -6.16
CA VAL A 541 -3.60 7.63 -6.03
C VAL A 541 -2.20 8.12 -6.35
N LYS A 542 -2.06 9.12 -7.22
CA LYS A 542 -0.75 9.62 -7.70
C LYS A 542 0.11 8.51 -8.32
N LEU A 543 -0.49 7.74 -9.22
CA LEU A 543 0.25 6.77 -10.02
C LEU A 543 0.86 7.47 -11.25
N ASN A 544 2.16 7.27 -11.50
CA ASN A 544 2.85 7.83 -12.66
C ASN A 544 3.50 6.72 -13.49
N LEU A 545 2.85 6.32 -14.59
CA LEU A 545 3.38 5.33 -15.52
C LEU A 545 3.89 6.02 -16.78
N LYS A 546 5.20 5.93 -17.05
CA LYS A 546 5.84 6.62 -18.16
C LYS A 546 6.74 5.71 -19.02
N ASP A 547 6.75 5.89 -20.35
CA ASP A 547 7.72 5.24 -21.26
C ASP A 547 7.72 3.69 -21.18
N ASN A 548 6.63 3.08 -20.73
CA ASN A 548 6.55 1.62 -20.57
C ASN A 548 6.05 0.94 -21.86
N THR A 549 6.54 -0.27 -22.16
CA THR A 549 6.23 -0.97 -23.42
C THR A 549 5.79 -2.42 -23.21
N ALA A 550 4.62 -2.74 -23.77
CA ALA A 550 3.99 -4.06 -23.79
C ALA A 550 3.98 -4.67 -25.19
N THR A 551 4.22 -5.99 -25.27
CA THR A 551 3.97 -6.77 -26.51
C THR A 551 2.57 -7.41 -26.57
N SER A 552 1.69 -7.10 -25.61
CA SER A 552 0.32 -7.58 -25.46
C SER A 552 -0.50 -6.51 -24.71
N PRO A 553 -1.80 -6.70 -24.37
CA PRO A 553 -2.64 -5.64 -23.83
C PRO A 553 -2.10 -4.88 -22.62
N GLY A 554 -2.34 -3.56 -22.59
CA GLY A 554 -2.00 -2.65 -21.49
C GLY A 554 -0.53 -2.23 -21.46
N GLY A 555 -0.18 -1.05 -22.01
CA GLY A 555 1.20 -0.53 -21.92
C GLY A 555 1.61 -0.16 -20.49
N GLY A 556 0.74 0.56 -19.77
CA GLY A 556 0.90 0.85 -18.35
C GLY A 556 0.21 -0.19 -17.46
N ILE A 557 -1.11 -0.34 -17.58
CA ILE A 557 -1.92 -1.28 -16.78
C ILE A 557 -2.60 -2.31 -17.67
N TYR A 558 -2.51 -3.58 -17.28
CA TYR A 558 -3.43 -4.65 -17.63
C TYR A 558 -4.29 -4.96 -16.42
N ALA A 559 -5.61 -4.88 -16.57
CA ALA A 559 -6.56 -5.27 -15.53
C ALA A 559 -7.65 -6.22 -16.06
N SER A 560 -7.91 -7.28 -15.30
CA SER A 560 -9.06 -8.17 -15.52
C SER A 560 -9.79 -8.49 -14.21
N SER A 561 -11.11 -8.74 -14.28
CA SER A 561 -11.92 -9.31 -13.19
C SER A 561 -11.77 -8.62 -11.81
N SER A 562 -11.58 -7.31 -11.81
CA SER A 562 -11.23 -6.49 -10.64
C SER A 562 -12.13 -5.26 -10.51
N ASN A 563 -12.12 -4.58 -9.36
CA ASN A 563 -12.64 -3.21 -9.25
C ASN A 563 -11.47 -2.23 -9.30
N LEU A 564 -11.56 -1.19 -10.12
CA LEU A 564 -10.46 -0.24 -10.35
C LEU A 564 -10.88 1.17 -9.93
N ASN A 565 -10.12 1.77 -9.02
CA ASN A 565 -10.26 3.19 -8.66
C ASN A 565 -8.90 3.86 -8.80
N ILE A 566 -8.75 4.74 -9.79
CA ILE A 566 -7.50 5.43 -10.11
C ILE A 566 -7.73 6.94 -10.04
N SER A 567 -6.91 7.67 -9.30
CA SER A 567 -7.02 9.13 -9.23
C SER A 567 -5.70 9.90 -9.13
N GLN A 568 -5.74 11.19 -9.47
CA GLN A 568 -4.58 12.10 -9.40
C GLN A 568 -3.35 11.58 -10.16
N SER A 569 -3.56 10.83 -11.24
CA SER A 569 -2.55 9.97 -11.88
C SER A 569 -2.13 10.46 -13.26
N SER A 570 -1.04 9.91 -13.80
CA SER A 570 -0.50 10.21 -15.11
C SER A 570 -0.06 8.92 -15.84
N PHE A 571 -0.42 8.82 -17.11
CA PHE A 571 0.00 7.78 -18.04
C PHE A 571 0.56 8.47 -19.28
N ASP A 572 1.89 8.57 -19.39
CA ASP A 572 2.58 9.30 -20.46
C ASP A 572 3.44 8.37 -21.32
N ASN A 573 3.25 8.41 -22.64
CA ASN A 573 4.07 7.68 -23.62
C ASN A 573 4.17 6.16 -23.37
N ASN A 574 3.11 5.53 -22.82
CA ASN A 574 3.06 4.08 -22.69
C ASN A 574 2.58 3.45 -24.01
N LYS A 575 3.13 2.28 -24.35
CA LYS A 575 2.94 1.64 -25.65
C LYS A 575 2.49 0.20 -25.52
N SER A 576 1.46 -0.17 -26.27
CA SER A 576 0.98 -1.54 -26.45
C SER A 576 1.07 -1.93 -27.93
N THR A 577 1.65 -3.09 -28.23
CA THR A 577 1.50 -3.70 -29.57
C THR A 577 0.20 -4.50 -29.71
N SER A 578 -0.81 -4.17 -28.91
CA SER A 578 -2.16 -4.71 -28.91
C SER A 578 -3.13 -3.57 -28.54
N VAL A 579 -4.15 -3.84 -27.72
CA VAL A 579 -5.11 -2.85 -27.17
C VAL A 579 -4.57 -2.13 -25.93
N GLY A 580 -5.13 -0.96 -25.62
CA GLY A 580 -4.91 -0.21 -24.38
C GLY A 580 -3.47 0.27 -24.22
N GLY A 581 -3.08 1.35 -24.92
CA GLY A 581 -1.71 1.87 -24.87
C GLY A 581 -1.30 2.37 -23.48
N GLY A 582 -2.17 3.12 -22.80
CA GLY A 582 -2.01 3.49 -21.39
C GLY A 582 -2.58 2.42 -20.46
N ILE A 583 -3.89 2.19 -20.56
CA ILE A 583 -4.65 1.31 -19.66
C ILE A 583 -5.49 0.33 -20.50
N TYR A 584 -5.44 -0.96 -20.15
CA TYR A 584 -6.36 -1.98 -20.63
C TYR A 584 -7.15 -2.57 -19.46
N VAL A 585 -8.47 -2.65 -19.60
CA VAL A 585 -9.39 -3.17 -18.59
C VAL A 585 -10.45 -4.07 -19.23
N THR A 586 -10.68 -5.25 -18.65
CA THR A 586 -11.72 -6.19 -19.11
C THR A 586 -12.47 -6.90 -17.97
N GLY A 587 -13.77 -7.14 -18.13
CA GLY A 587 -14.57 -7.99 -17.23
C GLY A 587 -14.66 -7.48 -15.77
N VAL A 588 -14.53 -6.16 -15.59
CA VAL A 588 -14.64 -5.49 -14.29
C VAL A 588 -16.09 -5.21 -13.92
N ASN A 589 -16.42 -5.10 -12.63
CA ASN A 589 -17.73 -4.56 -12.26
C ASN A 589 -17.71 -3.04 -12.39
N THR A 590 -16.91 -2.38 -11.56
CA THR A 590 -16.78 -0.91 -11.53
C THR A 590 -15.38 -0.44 -11.93
N PHE A 591 -15.36 0.63 -12.73
CA PHE A 591 -14.15 1.37 -13.10
C PHE A 591 -14.34 2.86 -12.82
N THR A 592 -13.50 3.42 -11.95
CA THR A 592 -13.48 4.85 -11.62
C THR A 592 -12.13 5.44 -12.00
N LEU A 593 -12.16 6.52 -12.80
CA LEU A 593 -10.97 7.28 -13.18
C LEU A 593 -11.23 8.76 -12.92
N ALA A 594 -10.44 9.38 -12.04
CA ALA A 594 -10.66 10.75 -11.60
C ALA A 594 -9.39 11.62 -11.66
N ASN A 595 -9.46 12.88 -12.08
CA ASN A 595 -8.33 13.82 -11.98
C ASN A 595 -7.03 13.24 -12.60
N THR A 596 -7.13 12.60 -13.78
CA THR A 596 -6.06 11.76 -14.34
C THR A 596 -5.78 12.11 -15.81
N ILE A 597 -4.49 12.12 -16.17
CA ILE A 597 -4.02 12.46 -17.51
C ILE A 597 -3.53 11.17 -18.21
N LEU A 598 -4.01 10.94 -19.43
CA LEU A 598 -3.50 9.95 -20.36
C LEU A 598 -2.98 10.70 -21.58
N LYS A 599 -1.64 10.75 -21.73
CA LYS A 599 -0.96 11.51 -22.77
C LYS A 599 -0.03 10.64 -23.62
N ASN A 600 0.07 10.91 -24.92
CA ASN A 600 1.02 10.27 -25.85
C ASN A 600 0.94 8.72 -25.95
N ASN A 601 -0.04 8.06 -25.35
CA ASN A 601 -0.05 6.60 -25.28
C ASN A 601 -0.46 6.01 -26.64
N THR A 602 0.15 4.89 -27.02
CA THR A 602 -0.02 4.31 -28.36
C THR A 602 -0.42 2.84 -28.31
N ALA A 603 -1.43 2.47 -29.11
CA ALA A 603 -1.89 1.11 -29.32
C ALA A 603 -1.95 0.76 -30.82
N THR A 604 -1.63 -0.48 -31.19
CA THR A 604 -1.81 -0.99 -32.57
C THR A 604 -3.22 -1.54 -32.81
N SER A 605 -3.98 -1.73 -31.73
CA SER A 605 -5.37 -2.15 -31.67
C SER A 605 -6.18 -1.12 -30.85
N PRO A 606 -7.50 -1.25 -30.61
CA PRO A 606 -8.29 -0.16 -30.01
C PRO A 606 -7.81 0.38 -28.66
N GLY A 607 -8.12 1.65 -28.41
CA GLY A 607 -7.83 2.36 -27.16
C GLY A 607 -6.37 2.77 -27.04
N GLY A 608 -5.97 3.88 -27.68
CA GLY A 608 -4.61 4.41 -27.56
C GLY A 608 -4.27 4.84 -26.13
N GLY A 609 -5.14 5.64 -25.50
CA GLY A 609 -5.06 5.95 -24.07
C GLY A 609 -5.64 4.84 -23.20
N LEU A 610 -6.96 4.66 -23.28
CA LEU A 610 -7.73 3.69 -22.48
C LEU A 610 -8.50 2.71 -23.38
N TYR A 611 -8.42 1.42 -23.05
CA TYR A 611 -9.35 0.40 -23.52
C TYR A 611 -10.12 -0.17 -22.32
N LEU A 612 -11.45 -0.12 -22.38
CA LEU A 612 -12.35 -0.63 -21.33
C LEU A 612 -13.46 -1.47 -21.96
N SER A 613 -13.54 -2.76 -21.61
CA SER A 613 -14.59 -3.65 -22.10
C SER A 613 -15.27 -4.50 -21.01
N GLY A 614 -16.56 -4.74 -21.17
CA GLY A 614 -17.33 -5.60 -20.27
C GLY A 614 -17.60 -5.04 -18.87
N SER A 615 -17.39 -3.73 -18.66
CA SER A 615 -17.72 -3.06 -17.40
C SER A 615 -19.23 -2.89 -17.20
N THR A 616 -19.74 -3.12 -15.99
CA THR A 616 -21.15 -2.83 -15.68
C THR A 616 -21.38 -1.33 -15.49
N GLN A 617 -20.43 -0.63 -14.85
CA GLN A 617 -20.42 0.82 -14.71
C GLN A 617 -18.99 1.38 -14.83
N ALA A 618 -18.86 2.49 -15.56
CA ALA A 618 -17.64 3.26 -15.67
C ALA A 618 -17.92 4.75 -15.43
N ASP A 619 -17.15 5.35 -14.51
CA ASP A 619 -17.22 6.76 -14.13
C ASP A 619 -15.86 7.42 -14.40
N ILE A 620 -15.82 8.35 -15.35
CA ILE A 620 -14.60 9.07 -15.74
C ILE A 620 -14.83 10.57 -15.58
N THR A 621 -14.08 11.19 -14.67
CA THR A 621 -14.36 12.56 -14.21
C THR A 621 -13.08 13.39 -14.09
N ASP A 622 -13.08 14.65 -14.53
CA ASP A 622 -11.91 15.54 -14.45
C ASP A 622 -10.66 14.93 -15.13
N CYS A 623 -10.82 14.27 -16.27
CA CYS A 623 -9.74 13.52 -16.94
C CYS A 623 -9.38 14.08 -18.32
N THR A 624 -8.10 14.00 -18.66
CA THR A 624 -7.57 14.46 -19.95
C THR A 624 -7.00 13.28 -20.75
N PHE A 625 -7.47 13.12 -21.98
CA PHE A 625 -6.95 12.23 -23.00
C PHE A 625 -6.32 13.10 -24.09
N GLU A 626 -5.00 13.16 -24.16
CA GLU A 626 -4.28 14.06 -25.08
C GLU A 626 -3.25 13.31 -25.94
N LEU A 627 -3.21 13.58 -27.25
CA LEU A 627 -2.18 13.06 -28.17
C LEU A 627 -2.05 11.52 -28.20
N ASN A 628 -3.06 10.77 -27.73
CA ASN A 628 -3.04 9.32 -27.75
C ASN A 628 -3.38 8.79 -29.15
N LYS A 629 -2.82 7.64 -29.51
CA LYS A 629 -2.91 7.08 -30.86
C LYS A 629 -3.34 5.62 -30.88
N SER A 630 -4.35 5.32 -31.68
CA SER A 630 -4.77 3.96 -32.02
C SER A 630 -4.61 3.72 -33.52
N GLN A 631 -3.98 2.63 -33.93
CA GLN A 631 -4.05 2.14 -35.31
C GLN A 631 -5.40 1.43 -35.62
N SER A 632 -6.32 1.47 -34.66
CA SER A 632 -7.69 0.96 -34.76
C SER A 632 -8.65 2.01 -34.17
N ASN A 633 -9.74 1.60 -33.53
CA ASN A 633 -10.78 2.48 -32.98
C ASN A 633 -10.30 3.20 -31.70
N GLY A 634 -10.83 4.40 -31.43
CA GLY A 634 -10.65 5.08 -30.15
C GLY A 634 -9.21 5.51 -29.88
N GLY A 635 -8.79 6.66 -30.44
CA GLY A 635 -7.43 7.19 -30.24
C GLY A 635 -7.14 7.51 -28.77
N GLY A 636 -8.00 8.32 -28.15
CA GLY A 636 -8.00 8.56 -26.70
C GLY A 636 -8.57 7.39 -25.92
N MET A 637 -9.80 6.97 -26.25
CA MET A 637 -10.53 5.95 -25.50
C MET A 637 -11.33 4.99 -26.39
N TYR A 638 -11.35 3.71 -26.03
CA TYR A 638 -12.30 2.72 -26.53
C TYR A 638 -13.12 2.14 -25.37
N PHE A 639 -14.45 2.17 -25.49
CA PHE A 639 -15.39 1.66 -24.48
C PHE A 639 -16.43 0.69 -25.07
N THR A 640 -16.60 -0.47 -24.44
CA THR A 640 -17.77 -1.36 -24.63
C THR A 640 -18.35 -1.81 -23.27
N GLY A 641 -19.59 -1.44 -22.95
CA GLY A 641 -20.18 -1.79 -21.64
C GLY A 641 -21.64 -1.38 -21.47
N THR A 642 -22.18 -1.49 -20.27
CA THR A 642 -23.58 -1.11 -20.00
C THR A 642 -23.74 0.37 -19.70
N GLN A 643 -23.11 0.91 -18.65
CA GLN A 643 -23.19 2.36 -18.35
C GLN A 643 -21.82 3.03 -18.37
N LEU A 644 -21.76 4.19 -19.03
CA LEU A 644 -20.62 5.11 -19.02
C LEU A 644 -21.10 6.51 -18.65
N ASN A 645 -20.44 7.11 -17.66
CA ASN A 645 -20.61 8.51 -17.28
C ASN A 645 -19.26 9.23 -17.50
N LEU A 646 -19.28 10.27 -18.34
CA LEU A 646 -18.13 11.14 -18.63
C LEU A 646 -18.47 12.55 -18.16
N LEU A 647 -17.65 13.14 -17.28
CA LEU A 647 -17.93 14.44 -16.67
C LEU A 647 -16.65 15.30 -16.62
N ARG A 648 -16.69 16.52 -17.16
CA ARG A 648 -15.51 17.41 -17.19
C ARG A 648 -14.26 16.73 -17.77
N THR A 649 -14.45 16.05 -18.90
CA THR A 649 -13.38 15.34 -19.61
C THR A 649 -12.88 16.13 -20.82
N LEU A 650 -11.59 16.06 -21.09
CA LEU A 650 -10.94 16.65 -22.25
C LEU A 650 -10.41 15.54 -23.17
N TYR A 651 -10.84 15.53 -24.43
CA TYR A 651 -10.26 14.70 -25.49
C TYR A 651 -9.60 15.65 -26.49
N GLN A 652 -8.26 15.70 -26.52
CA GLN A 652 -7.51 16.64 -27.36
C GLN A 652 -6.48 15.97 -28.27
N GLN A 653 -6.48 16.29 -29.56
CA GLN A 653 -5.44 15.87 -30.53
C GLN A 653 -5.18 14.35 -30.59
N ASN A 654 -6.14 13.52 -30.19
CA ASN A 654 -6.02 12.07 -30.28
C ASN A 654 -6.26 11.60 -31.72
N GLN A 655 -5.64 10.49 -32.12
CA GLN A 655 -5.70 9.97 -33.48
C GLN A 655 -6.13 8.50 -33.53
N ALA A 656 -7.09 8.20 -34.41
CA ALA A 656 -7.52 6.84 -34.72
C ALA A 656 -7.47 6.58 -36.24
N THR A 657 -7.01 5.41 -36.67
CA THR A 657 -7.13 4.98 -38.08
C THR A 657 -8.54 4.46 -38.40
N PHE A 658 -9.28 4.04 -37.38
CA PHE A 658 -10.68 3.58 -37.48
C PHE A 658 -11.58 4.53 -36.64
N PRO A 659 -12.90 4.27 -36.47
CA PRO A 659 -13.81 5.25 -35.87
C PRO A 659 -13.42 5.76 -34.48
N GLY A 660 -13.71 7.04 -34.22
CA GLY A 660 -13.50 7.68 -32.92
C GLY A 660 -12.06 8.15 -32.70
N GLY A 661 -11.70 9.32 -33.24
CA GLY A 661 -10.36 9.91 -33.05
C GLY A 661 -10.08 10.22 -31.58
N GLY A 662 -10.97 10.98 -30.95
CA GLY A 662 -11.00 11.18 -29.49
C GLY A 662 -11.46 9.92 -28.77
N ALA A 663 -12.67 9.43 -29.07
CA ALA A 663 -13.19 8.22 -28.44
C ALA A 663 -14.12 7.38 -29.34
N TYR A 664 -14.10 6.07 -29.13
CA TYR A 664 -15.10 5.12 -29.61
C TYR A 664 -15.88 4.60 -28.40
N ILE A 665 -17.20 4.81 -28.39
CA ILE A 665 -18.08 4.42 -27.28
C ILE A 665 -19.23 3.57 -27.80
N ASN A 666 -19.38 2.38 -27.24
CA ASN A 666 -20.56 1.52 -27.38
C ASN A 666 -21.11 1.19 -26.00
N ALA A 667 -22.19 1.86 -25.61
CA ALA A 667 -22.80 1.76 -24.29
C ALA A 667 -24.28 1.32 -24.38
N THR A 668 -24.86 0.82 -23.29
CA THR A 668 -26.33 0.77 -23.18
C THR A 668 -26.87 2.15 -22.80
N LYS A 669 -26.21 2.80 -21.82
CA LYS A 669 -26.51 4.13 -21.31
C LYS A 669 -25.25 5.00 -21.31
N LEU A 670 -25.31 6.15 -21.97
CA LEU A 670 -24.24 7.16 -22.01
C LEU A 670 -24.74 8.47 -21.41
N ASN A 671 -24.00 9.00 -20.43
CA ASN A 671 -24.00 10.41 -20.06
C ASN A 671 -22.63 10.99 -20.39
N LEU A 672 -22.59 12.11 -21.12
CA LEU A 672 -21.38 12.88 -21.36
C LEU A 672 -21.70 14.35 -21.11
N SER A 673 -21.09 14.97 -20.09
CA SER A 673 -21.32 16.39 -19.80
C SER A 673 -20.10 17.22 -19.42
N ASP A 674 -20.25 18.53 -19.59
CA ASP A 674 -19.28 19.58 -19.21
C ASP A 674 -17.89 19.36 -19.83
N SER A 675 -17.85 18.77 -21.03
CA SER A 675 -16.66 18.14 -21.61
C SER A 675 -16.22 18.77 -22.93
N ARG A 676 -14.95 18.63 -23.26
CA ARG A 676 -14.30 19.27 -24.42
C ARG A 676 -13.70 18.22 -25.33
N ILE A 677 -14.00 18.30 -26.62
CA ILE A 677 -13.57 17.37 -27.66
C ILE A 677 -12.92 18.21 -28.76
N LEU A 678 -11.59 18.32 -28.72
CA LEU A 678 -10.82 19.33 -29.44
C LEU A 678 -9.80 18.70 -30.40
N ASN A 679 -9.82 19.07 -31.68
CA ASN A 679 -8.76 18.78 -32.66
C ASN A 679 -8.39 17.28 -32.82
N ASN A 680 -9.33 16.36 -32.55
CA ASN A 680 -9.09 14.92 -32.70
C ASN A 680 -9.31 14.48 -34.16
N ILE A 681 -8.61 13.41 -34.57
CA ILE A 681 -8.57 12.97 -35.98
C ILE A 681 -8.95 11.49 -36.08
N SER A 682 -9.98 11.17 -36.85
CA SER A 682 -10.26 9.82 -37.32
C SER A 682 -10.00 9.71 -38.82
N GLN A 683 -9.27 8.68 -39.24
CA GLN A 683 -9.18 8.27 -40.66
C GLN A 683 -10.40 7.44 -41.10
N ASN A 684 -11.54 7.65 -40.43
CA ASN A 684 -12.83 7.02 -40.69
C ASN A 684 -13.95 8.00 -40.25
N ILE A 685 -15.04 7.51 -39.65
CA ILE A 685 -16.14 8.31 -39.07
C ILE A 685 -15.87 8.72 -37.60
N GLY A 686 -16.45 9.84 -37.17
CA GLY A 686 -16.37 10.29 -35.77
C GLY A 686 -14.98 10.82 -35.41
N GLY A 687 -14.59 11.96 -35.98
CA GLY A 687 -13.27 12.58 -35.75
C GLY A 687 -13.05 12.89 -34.27
N GLY A 688 -13.99 13.59 -33.65
CA GLY A 688 -14.08 13.78 -32.20
C GLY A 688 -14.48 12.48 -31.51
N MET A 689 -15.72 12.02 -31.70
CA MET A 689 -16.18 10.76 -31.10
C MET A 689 -17.11 9.97 -32.02
N TYR A 690 -17.01 8.64 -31.95
CA TYR A 690 -18.04 7.71 -32.40
C TYR A 690 -18.86 7.24 -31.20
N LEU A 691 -20.17 7.45 -31.23
CA LEU A 691 -21.10 7.16 -30.14
C LEU A 691 -22.20 6.19 -30.60
N SER A 692 -22.26 5.03 -29.97
CA SER A 692 -23.36 4.08 -30.07
C SER A 692 -23.96 3.88 -28.67
N ALA A 693 -25.25 4.19 -28.52
CA ALA A 693 -25.98 3.93 -27.28
C ALA A 693 -27.27 3.14 -27.56
N GLY A 694 -27.53 2.13 -26.74
CA GLY A 694 -28.69 1.24 -26.91
C GLY A 694 -30.03 1.84 -26.45
N THR A 695 -30.09 2.39 -25.23
CA THR A 695 -31.36 2.83 -24.62
C THR A 695 -31.39 4.30 -24.19
N PHE A 696 -30.24 4.91 -23.93
CA PHE A 696 -30.16 6.30 -23.46
C PHE A 696 -28.83 6.96 -23.85
N MET A 697 -28.92 8.15 -24.42
CA MET A 697 -27.78 9.03 -24.72
C MET A 697 -28.16 10.47 -24.39
N ALA A 698 -27.53 11.04 -23.37
CA ALA A 698 -27.60 12.46 -23.06
C ALA A 698 -26.20 13.08 -23.16
N LEU A 699 -26.11 14.11 -24.00
CA LEU A 699 -24.91 14.87 -24.29
C LEU A 699 -25.19 16.33 -23.90
N ASP A 700 -24.48 16.90 -22.94
CA ASP A 700 -24.83 18.22 -22.38
C ASP A 700 -23.58 19.07 -22.11
N LYS A 701 -23.60 20.37 -22.41
CA LYS A 701 -22.45 21.24 -22.14
C LYS A 701 -21.14 20.76 -22.79
N LEU A 702 -21.19 20.54 -24.11
CA LEU A 702 -20.04 20.07 -24.88
C LEU A 702 -19.45 21.18 -25.76
N MET A 703 -18.12 21.32 -25.73
CA MET A 703 -17.37 22.04 -26.77
C MET A 703 -16.76 21.01 -27.72
N VAL A 704 -17.26 20.95 -28.95
CA VAL A 704 -16.79 20.05 -30.00
C VAL A 704 -16.13 20.90 -31.09
N VAL A 705 -14.80 21.01 -31.06
CA VAL A 705 -14.07 22.00 -31.87
C VAL A 705 -12.94 21.40 -32.68
N GLY A 706 -12.81 21.77 -33.96
CA GLY A 706 -11.62 21.48 -34.79
C GLY A 706 -11.39 19.99 -35.14
N ASN A 707 -12.35 19.10 -34.87
CA ASN A 707 -12.17 17.67 -35.07
C ASN A 707 -12.33 17.28 -36.56
N GLN A 708 -11.64 16.22 -36.99
CA GLN A 708 -11.56 15.82 -38.39
C GLN A 708 -11.89 14.33 -38.62
N ALA A 709 -12.79 14.07 -39.57
CA ALA A 709 -13.11 12.74 -40.10
C ALA A 709 -12.80 12.66 -41.61
N THR A 710 -12.28 11.53 -42.09
CA THR A 710 -12.16 11.28 -43.56
C THR A 710 -13.42 10.66 -44.16
N LEU A 711 -14.38 10.27 -43.34
CA LEU A 711 -15.75 9.95 -43.72
C LEU A 711 -16.68 10.94 -43.02
N SER A 712 -17.82 10.51 -42.51
CA SER A 712 -18.87 11.33 -41.91
C SER A 712 -18.65 11.61 -40.40
N GLY A 713 -19.20 12.71 -39.89
CA GLY A 713 -19.15 13.03 -38.45
C GLY A 713 -17.79 13.56 -38.01
N GLY A 714 -17.41 14.76 -38.44
CA GLY A 714 -16.13 15.38 -38.08
C GLY A 714 -16.00 15.58 -36.56
N GLY A 715 -16.99 16.25 -35.95
CA GLY A 715 -17.15 16.35 -34.50
C GLY A 715 -17.65 15.03 -33.90
N LEU A 716 -18.94 14.72 -34.08
CA LEU A 716 -19.56 13.51 -33.54
C LEU A 716 -20.20 12.64 -34.63
N TYR A 717 -20.09 11.32 -34.50
CA TYR A 717 -20.88 10.34 -35.25
C TYR A 717 -21.76 9.54 -34.30
N LEU A 718 -23.09 9.61 -34.47
CA LEU A 718 -24.08 8.89 -33.68
C LEU A 718 -24.62 7.70 -34.48
N ALA A 719 -24.40 6.47 -33.99
CA ALA A 719 -24.64 5.25 -34.77
C ALA A 719 -25.94 4.50 -34.43
N GLY A 720 -26.45 4.67 -33.21
CA GLY A 720 -27.61 3.94 -32.69
C GLY A 720 -28.96 4.46 -33.20
N SER A 721 -30.02 3.67 -33.04
CA SER A 721 -31.40 4.04 -33.41
C SER A 721 -32.22 4.69 -32.29
N GLY A 722 -31.58 5.05 -31.18
CA GLY A 722 -32.21 5.75 -30.04
C GLY A 722 -32.68 7.16 -30.40
N SER A 723 -33.16 7.90 -29.40
CA SER A 723 -33.47 9.33 -29.56
C SER A 723 -32.49 10.16 -28.73
N PRO A 724 -31.26 10.41 -29.23
CA PRO A 724 -30.25 11.17 -28.50
C PRO A 724 -30.71 12.62 -28.27
N VAL A 725 -30.40 13.13 -27.08
CA VAL A 725 -30.59 14.54 -26.72
C VAL A 725 -29.21 15.19 -26.59
N ILE A 726 -29.01 16.28 -27.32
CA ILE A 726 -27.86 17.17 -27.16
C ILE A 726 -28.36 18.52 -26.68
N SER A 727 -27.83 18.99 -25.56
CA SER A 727 -28.20 20.27 -24.98
C SER A 727 -26.99 21.16 -24.71
N ARG A 728 -27.18 22.48 -24.80
CA ARG A 728 -26.23 23.50 -24.31
C ARG A 728 -24.82 23.33 -24.84
N SER A 729 -24.66 23.07 -26.13
CA SER A 729 -23.38 22.61 -26.70
C SER A 729 -22.97 23.43 -27.91
N ALA A 730 -21.67 23.60 -28.12
CA ALA A 730 -21.13 24.30 -29.28
C ALA A 730 -20.32 23.35 -30.17
N PHE A 731 -20.55 23.43 -31.48
CA PHE A 731 -19.87 22.69 -32.53
C PHE A 731 -19.22 23.69 -33.47
N ALA A 732 -17.89 23.84 -33.40
CA ALA A 732 -17.14 24.83 -34.17
C ALA A 732 -16.03 24.19 -35.01
N ASN A 733 -15.81 24.65 -36.24
CA ASN A 733 -14.60 24.30 -37.02
C ASN A 733 -14.35 22.78 -37.25
N ASN A 734 -15.37 21.91 -37.12
CA ASN A 734 -15.19 20.48 -37.35
C ASN A 734 -15.31 20.15 -38.84
N SER A 735 -14.47 19.26 -39.35
CA SER A 735 -14.37 18.90 -40.77
C SER A 735 -14.65 17.42 -41.00
N SER A 736 -15.39 17.13 -42.08
CA SER A 736 -15.62 15.78 -42.59
C SER A 736 -15.35 15.76 -44.09
N ALA A 737 -14.76 14.69 -44.63
CA ALA A 737 -14.64 14.54 -46.09
C ALA A 737 -15.87 13.85 -46.73
N ALA A 738 -16.83 13.41 -45.90
CA ALA A 738 -18.17 13.02 -46.31
C ALA A 738 -19.22 13.93 -45.62
N GLU A 739 -20.24 13.39 -44.98
CA GLU A 739 -21.37 14.16 -44.44
C GLU A 739 -21.21 14.56 -42.96
N GLY A 740 -21.84 15.64 -42.51
CA GLY A 740 -21.90 15.98 -41.08
C GLY A 740 -20.55 16.41 -40.51
N GLY A 741 -20.04 17.57 -40.92
CA GLY A 741 -18.80 18.14 -40.37
C GLY A 741 -18.86 18.31 -38.86
N GLY A 742 -19.90 18.96 -38.35
CA GLY A 742 -20.17 19.05 -36.92
C GLY A 742 -20.66 17.71 -36.35
N LEU A 743 -21.74 17.18 -36.93
CA LEU A 743 -22.42 15.99 -36.42
C LEU A 743 -23.06 15.17 -37.55
N ALA A 744 -22.86 13.86 -37.52
CA ALA A 744 -23.61 12.90 -38.34
C ALA A 744 -24.40 11.94 -37.45
N ASN A 745 -25.71 11.84 -37.66
CA ASN A 745 -26.59 10.90 -36.98
C ASN A 745 -27.15 9.88 -37.97
N ASN A 746 -26.75 8.62 -37.81
CA ASN A 746 -27.08 7.53 -38.72
C ASN A 746 -28.57 7.14 -38.68
N ALA A 747 -29.15 7.09 -37.48
CA ALA A 747 -30.52 6.67 -37.27
C ALA A 747 -31.17 7.28 -36.01
N GLY A 748 -32.49 7.12 -35.91
CA GLY A 748 -33.26 7.62 -34.76
C GLY A 748 -33.50 9.13 -34.77
N ASN A 749 -34.26 9.62 -33.78
CA ASN A 749 -34.70 11.01 -33.74
C ASN A 749 -33.74 11.87 -32.91
N LEU A 750 -33.06 12.82 -33.53
CA LEU A 750 -32.15 13.72 -32.84
C LEU A 750 -32.91 14.93 -32.26
N GLN A 751 -32.70 15.20 -30.97
CA GLN A 751 -33.17 16.40 -30.27
C GLN A 751 -31.97 17.31 -29.99
N LEU A 752 -32.03 18.55 -30.46
CA LEU A 752 -31.02 19.59 -30.23
C LEU A 752 -31.68 20.76 -29.50
N GLN A 753 -31.17 21.12 -28.32
CA GLN A 753 -31.75 22.16 -27.45
C GLN A 753 -30.67 23.13 -26.98
N GLN A 754 -30.72 24.39 -27.39
CA GLN A 754 -29.65 25.36 -27.08
C GLN A 754 -28.27 24.87 -27.55
N VAL A 755 -28.20 24.51 -28.83
CA VAL A 755 -26.96 24.08 -29.48
C VAL A 755 -26.56 25.08 -30.55
N SER A 756 -25.28 25.45 -30.63
CA SER A 756 -24.72 26.32 -31.67
C SER A 756 -23.82 25.51 -32.60
N PHE A 757 -24.05 25.60 -33.92
CA PHE A 757 -23.16 25.07 -34.96
C PHE A 757 -22.61 26.22 -35.81
N SER A 758 -21.28 26.35 -35.92
CA SER A 758 -20.62 27.32 -36.79
C SER A 758 -19.31 26.81 -37.40
N GLU A 759 -18.94 27.28 -38.59
CA GLU A 759 -17.70 26.96 -39.32
C GLU A 759 -17.42 25.45 -39.52
N ASN A 760 -18.44 24.59 -39.40
CA ASN A 760 -18.28 23.16 -39.69
C ASN A 760 -18.34 22.90 -41.21
N THR A 761 -17.55 21.93 -41.69
CA THR A 761 -17.36 21.67 -43.12
C THR A 761 -17.55 20.19 -43.49
N GLY A 762 -18.13 19.93 -44.65
CA GLY A 762 -18.48 18.59 -45.15
C GLY A 762 -18.78 18.62 -46.64
N THR A 763 -19.15 17.49 -47.24
CA THR A 763 -19.65 17.45 -48.63
C THR A 763 -21.18 17.48 -48.72
N ALA A 764 -21.87 17.10 -47.64
CA ALA A 764 -23.31 17.31 -47.46
C ALA A 764 -23.66 17.45 -45.98
N GLY A 765 -24.52 18.42 -45.62
CA GLY A 765 -24.88 18.66 -44.22
C GLY A 765 -23.67 19.06 -43.40
N HIS A 766 -22.98 20.11 -43.85
CA HIS A 766 -21.71 20.60 -43.31
C HIS A 766 -21.73 20.76 -41.78
N ALA A 767 -22.84 21.23 -41.19
CA ALA A 767 -23.08 21.18 -39.75
C ALA A 767 -23.64 19.82 -39.31
N ILE A 768 -24.79 19.42 -39.89
CA ILE A 768 -25.60 18.29 -39.41
C ILE A 768 -26.01 17.40 -40.59
N HIS A 769 -25.71 16.11 -40.49
CA HIS A 769 -26.25 15.07 -41.39
C HIS A 769 -27.17 14.11 -40.61
N MET A 770 -28.33 13.79 -41.20
CA MET A 770 -29.29 12.79 -40.71
C MET A 770 -29.50 11.70 -41.76
N GLY A 771 -28.93 10.52 -41.53
CA GLY A 771 -29.09 9.35 -42.39
C GLY A 771 -30.51 8.77 -42.36
N SER A 772 -31.19 8.87 -41.21
CA SER A 772 -32.63 8.59 -41.06
C SER A 772 -33.18 9.22 -39.77
N GLY A 773 -34.49 9.08 -39.54
CA GLY A 773 -35.20 9.68 -38.40
C GLY A 773 -35.46 11.19 -38.57
N ASN A 774 -35.89 11.84 -37.48
CA ASN A 774 -36.36 13.23 -37.50
C ASN A 774 -35.35 14.15 -36.79
N LEU A 775 -35.11 15.34 -37.34
CA LEU A 775 -34.34 16.39 -36.66
C LEU A 775 -35.29 17.39 -35.97
N ASN A 776 -35.05 17.62 -34.69
CA ASN A 776 -35.82 18.56 -33.88
C ASN A 776 -34.88 19.58 -33.26
N LEU A 777 -34.98 20.83 -33.72
CA LEU A 777 -34.22 21.98 -33.21
C LEU A 777 -35.11 22.78 -32.27
N ARG A 778 -34.60 23.12 -31.08
CA ARG A 778 -35.22 24.11 -30.20
C ARG A 778 -34.18 25.11 -29.72
N ASN A 779 -34.52 26.39 -29.80
CA ASN A 779 -33.73 27.50 -29.27
C ASN A 779 -32.23 27.40 -29.63
N SER A 780 -31.92 27.03 -30.87
CA SER A 780 -30.57 26.64 -31.33
C SER A 780 -30.10 27.54 -32.47
N ILE A 781 -28.79 27.56 -32.75
CA ILE A 781 -28.20 28.30 -33.86
C ILE A 781 -27.53 27.33 -34.84
N VAL A 782 -27.83 27.45 -36.13
CA VAL A 782 -27.08 26.82 -37.23
C VAL A 782 -26.74 27.90 -38.24
N TRP A 783 -25.50 28.40 -38.17
CA TRP A 783 -25.06 29.61 -38.87
C TRP A 783 -23.61 29.47 -39.36
N ASP A 784 -23.26 30.02 -40.52
CA ASP A 784 -21.90 29.99 -41.10
C ASP A 784 -21.21 28.61 -41.17
N ASN A 785 -21.92 27.57 -41.58
CA ASN A 785 -21.36 26.23 -41.85
C ASN A 785 -21.39 25.92 -43.36
N GLU A 786 -20.95 26.85 -44.21
CA GLU A 786 -21.10 26.78 -45.68
C GLU A 786 -22.55 26.51 -46.16
N ALA A 787 -22.74 26.26 -47.46
CA ALA A 787 -24.06 26.16 -48.08
C ALA A 787 -24.70 24.78 -47.88
N ASN A 788 -25.98 24.72 -47.48
CA ASN A 788 -26.65 23.48 -47.04
C ASN A 788 -25.99 22.90 -45.76
N PRO A 789 -26.11 23.62 -44.62
CA PRO A 789 -25.50 23.20 -43.36
C PRO A 789 -26.19 21.97 -42.77
N ILE A 790 -27.46 21.72 -43.12
CA ILE A 790 -28.24 20.56 -42.71
C ILE A 790 -28.49 19.68 -43.94
N ASN A 791 -28.33 18.36 -43.79
CA ASN A 791 -28.73 17.37 -44.80
C ASN A 791 -29.59 16.27 -44.16
N LEU A 792 -30.78 16.04 -44.72
CA LEU A 792 -31.78 15.11 -44.22
C LEU A 792 -32.21 14.16 -45.34
N GLN A 793 -32.21 12.85 -45.09
CA GLN A 793 -32.77 11.88 -46.02
C GLN A 793 -34.30 11.70 -45.91
N THR A 794 -34.90 12.17 -44.79
CA THR A 794 -36.32 11.94 -44.44
C THR A 794 -37.23 13.17 -44.63
N ASN A 795 -36.68 14.33 -44.98
CA ASN A 795 -37.39 15.62 -45.08
C ASN A 795 -38.18 16.04 -43.80
N LEU A 796 -37.90 15.44 -42.64
CA LEU A 796 -38.55 15.77 -41.37
C LEU A 796 -37.66 16.66 -40.48
N LEU A 797 -37.80 17.98 -40.64
CA LEU A 797 -37.22 19.03 -39.82
C LEU A 797 -38.31 19.82 -39.08
N THR A 798 -38.36 19.67 -37.76
CA THR A 798 -39.13 20.58 -36.89
C THR A 798 -38.17 21.54 -36.21
N SER A 799 -38.48 22.83 -36.23
CA SER A 799 -37.65 23.85 -35.58
C SER A 799 -38.49 24.87 -34.81
N LEU A 800 -38.10 25.12 -33.56
CA LEU A 800 -38.74 26.06 -32.65
C LEU A 800 -37.72 27.10 -32.17
N TYR A 801 -38.05 28.38 -32.30
CA TYR A 801 -37.29 29.51 -31.73
C TYR A 801 -35.79 29.51 -32.07
N SER A 802 -35.41 29.05 -33.27
CA SER A 802 -34.01 28.85 -33.65
C SER A 802 -33.53 29.82 -34.73
N VAL A 803 -32.23 30.11 -34.75
CA VAL A 803 -31.57 30.91 -35.81
C VAL A 803 -31.01 29.97 -36.87
N LEU A 804 -31.52 30.04 -38.10
CA LEU A 804 -31.17 29.11 -39.17
C LEU A 804 -30.73 29.84 -40.44
N ARG A 805 -29.52 29.53 -40.92
CA ARG A 805 -28.99 30.00 -42.22
C ARG A 805 -29.08 28.92 -43.28
N ASP A 806 -29.12 29.34 -44.55
CA ASP A 806 -28.75 28.55 -45.74
C ASP A 806 -29.37 27.14 -45.85
N LEU A 807 -30.62 26.99 -45.38
CA LEU A 807 -31.42 25.75 -45.43
C LEU A 807 -31.70 25.22 -46.86
N GLY A 808 -31.22 25.88 -47.90
CA GLY A 808 -31.37 25.46 -49.29
C GLY A 808 -32.85 25.29 -49.67
N SER A 809 -33.22 24.06 -50.06
CA SER A 809 -34.59 23.69 -50.44
C SER A 809 -35.44 23.11 -49.29
N TYR A 810 -34.92 23.01 -48.07
CA TYR A 810 -35.64 22.41 -46.94
C TYR A 810 -36.72 23.34 -46.40
N THR A 811 -37.98 22.95 -46.55
CA THR A 811 -39.12 23.56 -45.84
C THR A 811 -39.30 22.95 -44.46
N LEU A 812 -39.49 23.80 -43.45
CA LEU A 812 -39.78 23.39 -42.08
C LEU A 812 -41.16 22.71 -41.98
N GLN A 813 -41.33 21.77 -41.05
CA GLN A 813 -42.63 21.15 -40.78
C GLN A 813 -43.68 22.16 -40.32
N ALA A 814 -44.94 21.85 -40.64
CA ALA A 814 -46.09 22.41 -39.93
C ALA A 814 -45.94 22.16 -38.41
N GLY A 815 -46.00 23.24 -37.62
CA GLY A 815 -45.69 23.24 -36.18
C GLY A 815 -44.36 23.92 -35.83
N SER A 816 -43.48 24.13 -36.81
CA SER A 816 -42.28 24.96 -36.64
C SER A 816 -42.66 26.44 -36.50
N THR A 817 -42.08 27.15 -35.53
CA THR A 817 -42.45 28.55 -35.21
C THR A 817 -41.32 29.29 -34.50
N GLY A 818 -41.36 30.63 -34.51
CA GLY A 818 -40.41 31.48 -33.79
C GLY A 818 -38.99 31.54 -34.36
N ASN A 819 -38.72 30.88 -35.49
CA ASN A 819 -37.37 30.85 -36.09
C ASN A 819 -37.04 32.14 -36.83
N VAL A 820 -35.76 32.52 -36.83
CA VAL A 820 -35.24 33.69 -37.55
C VAL A 820 -34.10 33.29 -38.51
N ALA A 821 -33.93 34.07 -39.57
CA ALA A 821 -32.88 33.88 -40.58
C ALA A 821 -32.01 35.15 -40.69
N THR A 822 -31.61 35.67 -39.52
CA THR A 822 -30.81 36.88 -39.34
C THR A 822 -29.55 36.50 -38.58
N ASP A 823 -28.45 37.21 -38.84
CA ASP A 823 -27.16 36.99 -38.21
C ASP A 823 -27.26 36.96 -36.67
N PRO A 824 -26.80 35.88 -36.00
CA PRO A 824 -26.75 35.79 -34.55
C PRO A 824 -25.67 36.69 -33.94
N ALA A 825 -24.83 37.34 -34.75
CA ALA A 825 -23.80 38.27 -34.32
C ALA A 825 -22.90 37.68 -33.22
N PHE A 826 -22.28 36.54 -33.52
CA PHE A 826 -21.30 35.88 -32.67
C PHE A 826 -20.09 36.80 -32.40
N LEU A 827 -19.48 36.65 -31.22
CA LEU A 827 -18.41 37.52 -30.74
C LEU A 827 -17.11 37.39 -31.58
N ALA A 828 -16.64 36.16 -31.80
CA ALA A 828 -15.39 35.89 -32.49
C ALA A 828 -15.30 34.41 -32.96
N ILE A 829 -16.06 34.02 -33.98
CA ILE A 829 -16.19 32.60 -34.41
C ILE A 829 -14.82 31.90 -34.64
N ALA A 830 -13.87 32.63 -35.22
CA ALA A 830 -12.51 32.16 -35.50
C ALA A 830 -11.63 31.92 -34.25
N ASP A 831 -12.12 32.26 -33.05
CA ASP A 831 -11.45 32.11 -31.75
C ASP A 831 -12.38 31.43 -30.73
N PRO A 832 -12.63 30.11 -30.85
CA PRO A 832 -13.73 29.44 -30.14
C PRO A 832 -13.65 29.45 -28.61
N ASP A 833 -12.45 29.55 -28.04
CA ASP A 833 -12.17 29.69 -26.59
C ASP A 833 -11.83 31.12 -26.13
N GLY A 834 -12.06 32.11 -26.99
CA GLY A 834 -12.01 33.51 -26.62
C GLY A 834 -10.61 34.04 -26.26
N ALA A 835 -10.60 35.32 -25.89
CA ALA A 835 -9.37 36.03 -25.56
C ALA A 835 -8.70 35.51 -24.28
N ASP A 836 -9.46 34.92 -23.35
CA ASP A 836 -8.93 34.29 -22.14
C ASP A 836 -8.37 32.86 -22.35
N ASN A 837 -8.61 32.25 -23.52
CA ASN A 837 -8.22 30.87 -23.88
C ASN A 837 -8.85 29.81 -22.95
N LEU A 838 -10.04 30.09 -22.39
CA LEU A 838 -10.76 29.21 -21.48
C LEU A 838 -12.19 28.94 -21.97
N TYR A 839 -12.34 27.87 -22.75
CA TYR A 839 -13.64 27.22 -23.01
C TYR A 839 -14.59 27.24 -21.80
N PHE A 840 -15.86 27.57 -22.07
CA PHE A 840 -16.93 27.83 -21.10
C PHE A 840 -16.82 29.20 -20.41
N SER A 841 -16.08 30.15 -21.00
CA SER A 841 -16.02 31.55 -20.55
C SER A 841 -17.14 32.40 -21.16
N ALA A 842 -17.09 33.69 -20.83
CA ALA A 842 -18.00 34.70 -21.35
C ALA A 842 -17.58 35.19 -22.75
N ASP A 843 -16.30 35.14 -23.06
CA ASP A 843 -15.68 35.61 -24.30
C ASP A 843 -15.39 34.51 -25.33
N ASP A 844 -15.76 33.25 -25.05
CA ASP A 844 -15.89 32.16 -26.02
C ASP A 844 -16.46 32.67 -27.36
N GLY A 845 -15.84 32.30 -28.49
CA GLY A 845 -16.13 32.90 -29.80
C GLY A 845 -17.57 32.78 -30.32
N LEU A 846 -18.33 31.80 -29.81
CA LEU A 846 -19.74 31.57 -30.12
C LEU A 846 -20.72 32.20 -29.10
N SER A 847 -20.22 33.01 -28.17
CA SER A 847 -21.03 33.95 -27.38
C SER A 847 -21.70 34.99 -28.27
N LEU A 848 -22.84 35.51 -27.84
CA LEU A 848 -23.61 36.53 -28.56
C LEU A 848 -23.09 37.94 -28.26
N THR A 849 -23.38 38.89 -29.17
CA THR A 849 -23.14 40.33 -28.95
C THR A 849 -24.43 41.11 -28.71
N VAL A 850 -24.31 42.32 -28.14
CA VAL A 850 -25.43 43.21 -27.86
C VAL A 850 -26.16 43.58 -29.16
N GLY A 851 -27.47 43.32 -29.21
CA GLY A 851 -28.30 43.56 -30.39
C GLY A 851 -28.44 42.38 -31.34
N SER A 852 -27.87 41.21 -30.99
CA SER A 852 -28.07 39.96 -31.71
C SER A 852 -29.55 39.60 -31.90
N ALA A 853 -29.88 39.02 -33.07
CA ALA A 853 -31.22 38.50 -33.36
C ALA A 853 -31.55 37.19 -32.62
N ALA A 854 -30.57 36.58 -31.93
CA ALA A 854 -30.75 35.40 -31.10
C ALA A 854 -31.26 35.71 -29.67
N LEU A 855 -31.25 36.98 -29.26
CA LEU A 855 -31.56 37.37 -27.89
C LEU A 855 -33.05 37.16 -27.55
N ASN A 856 -33.30 36.52 -26.41
CA ASN A 856 -34.63 36.29 -25.82
C ASN A 856 -35.61 35.56 -26.76
N LEU A 857 -35.09 34.69 -27.63
CA LEU A 857 -35.84 34.14 -28.77
C LEU A 857 -36.90 33.10 -28.37
N ASP A 858 -36.64 32.20 -27.39
CA ASP A 858 -37.67 31.27 -26.87
C ASP A 858 -38.63 31.96 -25.90
N SER A 859 -39.55 32.72 -26.49
CA SER A 859 -40.65 33.42 -25.81
C SER A 859 -41.82 32.53 -25.40
N SER A 860 -41.70 31.19 -25.48
CA SER A 860 -42.83 30.29 -25.19
C SER A 860 -43.12 30.10 -23.71
N GLY A 861 -42.17 30.41 -22.82
CA GLY A 861 -42.24 30.06 -21.40
C GLY A 861 -42.18 28.55 -21.11
N THR A 862 -41.80 27.73 -22.09
CA THR A 862 -41.76 26.25 -21.99
C THR A 862 -40.40 25.63 -22.31
N ASN A 863 -39.31 26.43 -22.27
CA ASN A 863 -37.96 25.88 -22.44
C ASN A 863 -37.67 24.89 -21.28
N PRO A 864 -37.27 23.63 -21.57
CA PRO A 864 -36.99 22.64 -20.53
C PRO A 864 -35.67 22.86 -19.76
N LEU A 865 -34.80 23.75 -20.25
CA LEU A 865 -33.50 24.07 -19.64
C LEU A 865 -33.61 25.33 -18.76
N THR A 866 -32.63 25.53 -17.88
CA THR A 866 -32.61 26.62 -16.89
C THR A 866 -31.30 27.41 -16.79
N GLN A 867 -30.26 26.94 -17.50
CA GLN A 867 -28.91 27.51 -17.49
C GLN A 867 -28.23 27.26 -18.83
N ASP A 868 -27.36 28.15 -19.29
CA ASP A 868 -26.57 28.02 -20.52
C ASP A 868 -25.38 27.05 -20.38
N ILE A 869 -24.49 27.05 -21.38
CA ILE A 869 -23.27 26.25 -21.40
C ILE A 869 -22.27 26.64 -20.28
N THR A 870 -22.13 27.94 -19.97
CA THR A 870 -21.29 28.46 -18.87
C THR A 870 -21.88 28.15 -17.49
N GLY A 871 -23.15 27.75 -17.41
CA GLY A 871 -23.89 27.52 -16.18
C GLY A 871 -24.63 28.75 -15.66
N ARG A 872 -24.68 29.85 -16.41
CA ARG A 872 -25.47 31.04 -16.10
C ARG A 872 -26.96 30.72 -16.19
N ALA A 873 -27.72 31.10 -15.18
CA ALA A 873 -29.18 30.97 -15.17
C ALA A 873 -29.87 32.07 -16.00
N TYR A 874 -30.99 31.72 -16.63
CA TYR A 874 -31.76 32.64 -17.48
C TYR A 874 -32.45 33.73 -16.65
N SER A 875 -32.25 34.99 -17.04
CA SER A 875 -32.87 36.16 -16.40
C SER A 875 -34.18 36.61 -17.05
N GLY A 876 -34.57 35.97 -18.16
CA GLY A 876 -35.75 36.29 -18.97
C GLY A 876 -36.15 35.13 -19.89
N ASN A 877 -36.58 35.45 -21.11
CA ASN A 877 -36.71 34.43 -22.16
C ASN A 877 -35.30 33.98 -22.56
N PRO A 878 -35.03 32.67 -22.74
CA PRO A 878 -33.71 32.21 -23.09
C PRO A 878 -33.26 32.69 -24.49
N ASP A 879 -31.99 33.04 -24.59
CA ASP A 879 -31.30 33.33 -25.85
C ASP A 879 -31.11 32.03 -26.66
N ALA A 880 -31.12 32.13 -27.98
CA ALA A 880 -30.89 30.98 -28.85
C ALA A 880 -29.41 30.62 -28.96
N GLY A 881 -29.13 29.31 -29.04
CA GLY A 881 -27.77 28.78 -29.07
C GLY A 881 -27.29 28.35 -27.69
N ALA A 882 -25.98 28.12 -27.55
CA ALA A 882 -25.39 27.56 -26.34
C ALA A 882 -25.16 28.57 -25.20
N TYR A 883 -25.07 29.87 -25.51
CA TYR A 883 -24.66 30.95 -24.60
C TYR A 883 -25.79 31.95 -24.38
N GLU A 884 -25.87 32.48 -23.16
CA GLU A 884 -26.70 33.65 -22.85
C GLU A 884 -25.84 34.91 -22.80
N LEU A 885 -26.28 35.99 -23.42
CA LEU A 885 -25.54 37.25 -23.48
C LEU A 885 -25.20 37.78 -22.07
N ILE A 886 -24.02 38.37 -21.93
CA ILE A 886 -23.61 39.10 -20.73
C ILE A 886 -24.15 40.53 -20.83
N PRO A 887 -24.99 41.00 -19.89
CA PRO A 887 -25.46 42.39 -19.86
C PRO A 887 -24.36 43.42 -19.57
#